data_AF-C6SG41-F1
#
_entry.id   AF-C6SG41-F1
#
_cell.length_a   1.000
_cell.length_b   1.000
_cell.length_c   1.000
_cell.angle_alpha   90.00
_cell.angle_beta   90.00
_cell.angle_gamma   90.00
#
_symmetry.space_group_name_H-M   'P 1'
#
loop_
_entity.id
_entity.type
_entity.pdbx_description
1 polymer ?
#
loop_
_entity_poly.entity_id
_entity_poly.type
_entity_poly.pdbx_seq_one_letter_code
_entity_poly.pdbx_strand_id
1 'polypeptide(L)'
;MRFTHTTPFCSVLSTLGLFAVSPAYSSIVRNDVDYQYFRDFAENKGAFTVGASNISIQDKQGKILGRVLNGIPMPDFRVSNRQTAIATLVHPQYVNSVKHNVGYGSIQFGNDTQNPEEQAYTYRLVSRNPHPDYDYHLPRLNKLVTEISPAALSSVPLLGNGQPKANAYLDTDRFPYFVRLGSGTQQVRKADGTRTRTAPAYQYLTGGTPLKVLGFQNHGLLVGGSLTDQPLNTYAIAGDSGSPLFAFDKHENRWVLAGVLSTYAGFDNFFNKYIVTQPEFIRSTIRQYETRLDVGLTTNELIWRDNGNGDSTLQGLNERITLPIANPSLAPQNDSRHMPSEDAGKTLILSSRFDNNTLMLADNINQGAGALQFDSNFTVVGKNHTWQGAGVIVADGKRVFWQVSNPKGDRLSKLGAGTLIANGQGINQGDISIGEGTVVLAQKAASDGSKQAFNQVGITSGRGTAVLADSQQIKPENLYFGFRGGRLDLNGNNLAFTHIRHADGGAQIVNHNPDQAATLTLTGNPVLSPEHVEWVQWGNRPQGNAAVYEYINPHRNRRTDYFILKPGGNPREFFPLNMENSTSWQFIGNNRQQAAEQVAQAENARPDLITFGGYLGENAQTGKAAPSYSKTNIEWVNSPNTPHKPSPYTNTPTRTGAGVPTITASKKAATPAPTSHGMPTAPKTGNFSDITGEAAIEKTRHIANAAVYGRPEYRYNGALNLHYRPKRTDSTLLLNGGMNLNGEVLIEGGNMIVSGRPVPHAYDHQAKREPVLENEWTDGSFKAARFTLRNHARLTAGRNTAHLDGDITAYDLSGIDLGFIQGKTPECYRSYHSGSTHCTPNAVLKAENYRALPATQVRGDITLNDRSELRLGKAHLYGSIRAGKDTAVRMEADSNWTLSQSSHTGALTLDGAQITLNPDFANNTHNNRFNTLTVNGTLDGFGTFRFLTGIVRKQNAPPSNWKGTAAAHSKSTSKTPDKNLKQPNRLHL
;
A
#
# COMPACT_ATOMS: atom_id res chain seq x y z
N MET A 1 8.18 69.70 33.51
CA MET A 1 7.23 70.84 33.44
C MET A 1 6.07 70.46 32.53
N ARG A 2 4.84 70.69 33.02
CA ARG A 2 3.51 70.78 32.35
C ARG A 2 2.90 69.56 31.63
N PHE A 3 1.93 68.95 32.36
CA PHE A 3 0.59 68.42 32.02
C PHE A 3 0.13 68.42 30.53
N THR A 4 -0.56 67.37 30.04
CA THR A 4 -2.01 67.18 30.26
C THR A 4 -2.57 65.79 29.86
N HIS A 5 -3.64 65.41 30.56
CA HIS A 5 -4.43 64.17 30.65
C HIS A 5 -5.19 63.75 29.35
N THR A 6 -5.60 62.49 29.12
CA THR A 6 -6.69 61.78 29.84
C THR A 6 -6.80 60.29 29.43
N THR A 7 -6.86 59.39 30.40
CA THR A 7 -7.65 58.13 30.35
C THR A 7 -8.08 57.81 31.79
N PRO A 8 -9.37 57.51 32.06
CA PRO A 8 -9.81 57.09 33.38
C PRO A 8 -9.73 55.56 33.54
N PHE A 9 -9.45 55.20 34.78
CA PHE A 9 -9.56 53.87 35.37
C PHE A 9 -10.83 53.11 34.97
N CYS A 10 -10.67 51.83 34.63
CA CYS A 10 -11.63 50.80 35.00
C CYS A 10 -10.87 49.66 35.69
N SER A 11 -11.19 49.54 36.98
CA SER A 11 -10.96 48.42 37.88
C SER A 11 -10.79 47.06 37.20
N VAL A 12 -9.61 46.47 37.39
CA VAL A 12 -9.38 45.03 37.20
C VAL A 12 -10.17 44.30 38.28
N LEU A 13 -11.43 43.98 37.98
CA LEU A 13 -12.13 42.90 38.65
C LEU A 13 -11.57 41.60 38.06
N SER A 14 -10.78 40.90 38.86
CA SER A 14 -10.45 39.50 38.72
C SER A 14 -11.72 38.64 38.73
N THR A 15 -12.38 38.54 37.57
CA THR A 15 -13.36 37.49 37.32
C THR A 15 -12.58 36.23 36.95
N LEU A 16 -12.43 35.37 37.95
CA LEU A 16 -12.17 33.94 37.78
C LEU A 16 -13.31 33.35 36.92
N GLY A 17 -13.22 33.49 35.61
CA GLY A 17 -14.00 32.70 34.68
C GLY A 17 -13.44 31.28 34.72
N LEU A 18 -14.06 30.41 35.52
CA LEU A 18 -13.88 28.97 35.39
C LEU A 18 -14.25 28.56 33.96
N PHE A 19 -13.29 28.55 33.05
CA PHE A 19 -13.33 27.65 31.91
C PHE A 19 -13.18 26.24 32.47
N ALA A 20 -14.30 25.61 32.82
CA ALA A 20 -14.35 24.20 33.12
C ALA A 20 -14.08 23.43 31.82
N VAL A 21 -12.80 23.33 31.45
CA VAL A 21 -12.34 22.33 30.49
C VAL A 21 -12.57 20.99 31.18
N SER A 22 -13.70 20.37 30.87
CA SER A 22 -14.05 19.06 31.41
C SER A 22 -12.91 18.09 31.08
N PRO A 23 -12.36 17.35 32.05
CA PRO A 23 -11.37 16.34 31.75
C PRO A 23 -11.99 15.36 30.76
N ALA A 24 -11.38 15.24 29.58
CA ALA A 24 -11.78 14.29 28.56
C ALA A 24 -11.36 12.88 29.01
N TYR A 25 -12.17 11.84 28.78
CA TYR A 25 -12.07 10.44 29.24
C TYR A 25 -12.54 9.45 28.11
N SER A 26 -11.76 8.49 27.56
CA SER A 26 -12.01 7.37 26.57
C SER A 26 -12.21 6.02 27.22
N SER A 27 -13.00 5.22 26.51
CA SER A 27 -12.89 3.77 26.38
C SER A 27 -12.33 3.12 27.64
N ILE A 28 -13.24 2.75 28.53
CA ILE A 28 -12.91 1.89 29.67
C ILE A 28 -12.93 0.46 29.15
N VAL A 29 -11.83 -0.26 29.33
CA VAL A 29 -11.71 -1.69 29.04
C VAL A 29 -11.34 -2.47 30.31
N ARG A 30 -11.56 -3.78 30.31
CA ARG A 30 -11.17 -4.66 31.42
C ARG A 30 -9.64 -4.78 31.53
N ASN A 31 -9.11 -4.92 32.74
CA ASN A 31 -7.66 -4.90 33.00
C ASN A 31 -6.96 -6.27 32.94
N ASP A 32 -7.73 -7.35 32.92
CA ASP A 32 -7.29 -8.75 32.94
C ASP A 32 -7.00 -9.31 31.53
N VAL A 33 -7.39 -8.60 30.48
CA VAL A 33 -7.03 -8.89 29.07
C VAL A 33 -5.83 -8.04 28.66
N ASP A 34 -4.97 -8.57 27.80
CA ASP A 34 -3.88 -7.77 27.21
C ASP A 34 -4.46 -6.57 26.46
N TYR A 35 -3.93 -5.39 26.79
CA TYR A 35 -4.36 -4.14 26.19
C TYR A 35 -4.10 -4.10 24.68
N GLN A 36 -3.10 -4.85 24.22
CA GLN A 36 -2.75 -4.97 22.82
C GLN A 36 -3.91 -5.55 21.98
N TYR A 37 -4.77 -6.42 22.53
CA TYR A 37 -5.93 -6.92 21.79
C TYR A 37 -6.90 -5.80 21.38
N PHE A 38 -7.17 -4.83 22.27
CA PHE A 38 -8.07 -3.71 21.98
C PHE A 38 -7.47 -2.74 20.96
N ARG A 39 -6.14 -2.62 20.97
CA ARG A 39 -5.36 -1.79 20.02
C ARG A 39 -5.33 -2.44 18.64
N ASP A 40 -4.95 -3.70 18.57
CA ASP A 40 -4.87 -4.48 17.33
C ASP A 40 -6.25 -4.61 16.69
N PHE A 41 -7.31 -4.81 17.49
CA PHE A 41 -8.69 -4.82 17.02
C PHE A 41 -9.06 -3.50 16.34
N ALA A 42 -8.79 -2.36 16.98
CA ALA A 42 -9.13 -1.04 16.44
C ALA A 42 -8.35 -0.68 15.16
N GLU A 43 -7.15 -1.24 15.01
CA GLU A 43 -6.23 -0.95 13.91
C GLU A 43 -6.21 -2.03 12.82
N ASN A 44 -7.07 -3.05 12.90
CA ASN A 44 -7.05 -4.21 11.99
C ASN A 44 -5.66 -4.88 11.88
N LYS A 45 -4.99 -5.03 13.02
CA LYS A 45 -3.62 -5.55 13.15
C LYS A 45 -3.62 -6.84 13.98
N GLY A 46 -2.45 -7.48 14.12
CA GLY A 46 -2.31 -8.77 14.80
C GLY A 46 -3.25 -9.81 14.21
N ALA A 47 -3.98 -10.52 15.08
CA ALA A 47 -4.98 -11.50 14.67
C ALA A 47 -6.25 -10.88 14.02
N PHE A 48 -6.43 -9.56 14.05
CA PHE A 48 -7.64 -8.87 13.62
C PHE A 48 -7.53 -8.23 12.23
N THR A 49 -6.78 -8.85 11.32
CA THR A 49 -6.76 -8.44 9.92
C THR A 49 -8.18 -8.49 9.33
N VAL A 50 -8.50 -7.58 8.41
CA VAL A 50 -9.81 -7.54 7.74
C VAL A 50 -10.18 -8.91 7.19
N GLY A 51 -11.39 -9.39 7.48
CA GLY A 51 -11.88 -10.71 7.08
C GLY A 51 -11.58 -11.87 8.05
N ALA A 52 -10.69 -11.69 9.03
CA ALA A 52 -10.43 -12.71 10.06
C ALA A 52 -11.69 -13.02 10.88
N SER A 53 -11.84 -14.25 11.37
CA SER A 53 -13.00 -14.68 12.17
C SER A 53 -12.59 -15.71 13.21
N ASN A 54 -13.47 -15.99 14.18
CA ASN A 54 -13.27 -17.02 15.21
C ASN A 54 -12.02 -16.81 16.08
N ILE A 55 -11.70 -15.56 16.40
CA ILE A 55 -10.47 -15.18 17.09
C ILE A 55 -10.63 -15.46 18.59
N SER A 56 -9.77 -16.31 19.14
CA SER A 56 -9.79 -16.65 20.56
C SER A 56 -9.07 -15.59 21.38
N ILE A 57 -9.70 -15.12 22.46
CA ILE A 57 -9.15 -14.11 23.36
C ILE A 57 -8.81 -14.77 24.69
N GLN A 58 -7.60 -14.50 25.17
CA GLN A 58 -7.09 -15.01 26.43
C GLN A 58 -6.91 -13.86 27.43
N ASP A 59 -7.07 -14.17 28.72
CA ASP A 59 -6.61 -13.29 29.78
C ASP A 59 -5.08 -13.31 29.92
N LYS A 60 -4.54 -12.44 30.76
CA LYS A 60 -3.11 -12.34 31.05
C LYS A 60 -2.51 -13.59 31.71
N GLN A 61 -3.34 -14.53 32.16
CA GLN A 61 -2.95 -15.81 32.73
C GLN A 61 -3.02 -16.96 31.70
N GLY A 62 -3.41 -16.67 30.46
CA GLY A 62 -3.52 -17.64 29.37
C GLY A 62 -4.85 -18.41 29.34
N LYS A 63 -5.83 -18.06 30.18
CA LYS A 63 -7.15 -18.69 30.15
C LYS A 63 -7.97 -18.09 29.01
N ILE A 64 -8.56 -18.95 28.17
CA ILE A 64 -9.46 -18.53 27.10
C ILE A 64 -10.75 -17.98 27.71
N LEU A 65 -11.04 -16.69 27.45
CA LEU A 65 -12.26 -16.01 27.89
C LEU A 65 -13.43 -16.20 26.92
N GLY A 66 -13.13 -16.44 25.64
CA GLY A 66 -14.13 -16.66 24.59
C GLY A 66 -13.57 -16.40 23.19
N ARG A 67 -14.44 -16.51 22.19
CA ARG A 67 -14.12 -16.16 20.80
C ARG A 67 -14.90 -14.94 20.38
N VAL A 68 -14.22 -13.98 19.76
CA VAL A 68 -14.86 -12.83 19.10
C VAL A 68 -15.07 -13.16 17.63
N LEU A 69 -16.08 -12.53 17.01
CA LEU A 69 -16.37 -12.66 15.57
C LEU A 69 -16.62 -14.12 15.13
N ASN A 70 -17.44 -14.84 15.90
CA ASN A 70 -17.74 -16.26 15.64
C ASN A 70 -18.58 -16.41 14.35
N GLY A 71 -17.96 -16.93 13.28
CA GLY A 71 -18.57 -17.04 11.95
C GLY A 71 -18.83 -15.70 11.24
N ILE A 72 -18.29 -14.59 11.75
CA ILE A 72 -18.47 -13.24 11.20
C ILE A 72 -17.09 -12.68 10.85
N PRO A 73 -16.87 -12.12 9.65
CA PRO A 73 -15.58 -11.55 9.29
C PRO A 73 -15.29 -10.26 10.05
N MET A 74 -14.03 -9.99 10.39
CA MET A 74 -13.58 -8.70 10.92
C MET A 74 -13.84 -7.58 9.91
N PRO A 75 -14.48 -6.45 10.30
CA PRO A 75 -14.70 -5.32 9.40
C PRO A 75 -13.40 -4.58 9.07
N ASP A 76 -13.48 -3.71 8.08
CA ASP A 76 -12.44 -2.71 7.79
C ASP A 76 -12.75 -1.40 8.52
N PHE A 77 -11.95 -1.06 9.53
CA PHE A 77 -12.12 0.16 10.32
C PHE A 77 -11.41 1.38 9.74
N ARG A 78 -10.62 1.20 8.68
CA ARG A 78 -9.88 2.32 8.06
C ARG A 78 -10.79 3.31 7.34
N VAL A 79 -12.09 3.02 7.28
CA VAL A 79 -13.17 3.94 6.92
C VAL A 79 -13.34 5.12 7.88
N SER A 80 -12.78 5.04 9.09
CA SER A 80 -12.82 6.11 10.09
C SER A 80 -11.55 6.94 10.08
N ASN A 81 -11.63 8.18 10.57
CA ASN A 81 -10.47 9.06 10.72
C ASN A 81 -9.32 8.31 11.44
N ARG A 82 -8.14 8.27 10.81
CA ARG A 82 -7.05 7.36 11.23
C ARG A 82 -6.54 7.56 12.67
N GLN A 83 -6.63 8.79 13.20
CA GLN A 83 -6.12 9.13 14.53
C GLN A 83 -7.23 9.11 15.60
N THR A 84 -8.38 9.66 15.24
CA THR A 84 -9.42 10.02 16.22
C THR A 84 -10.67 9.14 16.16
N ALA A 85 -10.91 8.51 15.01
CA ALA A 85 -12.15 7.83 14.66
C ALA A 85 -13.45 8.62 14.93
N ILE A 86 -13.38 9.94 15.17
CA ILE A 86 -14.57 10.78 15.45
C ILE A 86 -15.44 10.99 14.22
N ALA A 87 -14.96 10.64 13.03
CA ALA A 87 -15.67 10.79 11.78
C ALA A 87 -15.45 9.55 10.90
N THR A 88 -16.48 9.12 10.19
CA THR A 88 -16.45 7.93 9.32
C THR A 88 -16.89 8.27 7.90
N LEU A 89 -16.14 7.81 6.90
CA LEU A 89 -16.45 8.03 5.49
C LEU A 89 -17.70 7.24 5.09
N VAL A 90 -18.71 7.94 4.61
CA VAL A 90 -20.02 7.37 4.19
C VAL A 90 -20.34 7.61 2.72
N HIS A 91 -19.61 8.54 2.10
CA HIS A 91 -19.58 8.82 0.67
C HIS A 91 -18.14 9.24 0.33
N PRO A 92 -17.62 9.10 -0.90
CA PRO A 92 -16.22 9.46 -1.19
C PRO A 92 -15.84 10.91 -0.88
N GLN A 93 -16.81 11.77 -0.63
CA GLN A 93 -16.59 13.17 -0.29
C GLN A 93 -17.23 13.61 1.04
N TYR A 94 -17.90 12.69 1.76
CA TYR A 94 -18.63 13.05 2.97
C TYR A 94 -18.34 12.06 4.08
N VAL A 95 -18.08 12.61 5.26
CA VAL A 95 -18.00 11.84 6.50
C VAL A 95 -19.23 12.11 7.35
N ASN A 96 -19.61 11.16 8.19
CA ASN A 96 -20.55 11.41 9.26
C ASN A 96 -19.86 11.52 10.61
N SER A 97 -20.47 12.27 11.52
CA SER A 97 -20.07 12.44 12.92
C SER A 97 -21.23 13.12 13.68
N VAL A 98 -20.98 13.63 14.88
CA VAL A 98 -21.94 14.35 15.72
C VAL A 98 -21.71 15.85 15.68
N LYS A 99 -22.79 16.64 15.70
CA LYS A 99 -22.71 18.09 15.43
C LYS A 99 -22.01 18.86 16.55
N HIS A 100 -22.01 18.36 17.78
CA HIS A 100 -21.29 18.99 18.88
C HIS A 100 -19.75 18.91 18.73
N ASN A 101 -19.22 18.09 17.81
CA ASN A 101 -17.80 18.07 17.47
C ASN A 101 -17.44 19.24 16.53
N VAL A 102 -17.37 20.45 17.09
CA VAL A 102 -17.05 21.68 16.33
C VAL A 102 -15.56 21.94 16.16
N GLY A 103 -14.70 21.22 16.87
CA GLY A 103 -13.26 21.51 16.95
C GLY A 103 -12.45 21.16 15.69
N TYR A 104 -12.73 20.02 15.05
CA TYR A 104 -11.91 19.52 13.93
C TYR A 104 -12.24 20.25 12.61
N GLY A 105 -11.20 20.59 11.84
CA GLY A 105 -11.32 21.23 10.52
C GLY A 105 -10.83 20.36 9.36
N SER A 106 -10.19 19.23 9.67
CA SER A 106 -9.65 18.31 8.69
C SER A 106 -9.63 16.88 9.22
N ILE A 107 -9.47 15.93 8.30
CA ILE A 107 -9.38 14.50 8.59
C ILE A 107 -8.37 13.82 7.66
N GLN A 108 -7.87 12.66 8.09
CA GLN A 108 -7.00 11.78 7.31
C GLN A 108 -7.49 10.34 7.44
N PHE A 109 -7.13 9.51 6.46
CA PHE A 109 -7.45 8.08 6.40
C PHE A 109 -6.17 7.24 6.24
N GLY A 110 -6.28 5.92 6.41
CA GLY A 110 -5.15 5.00 6.40
C GLY A 110 -4.70 4.55 7.78
N ASN A 111 -3.44 4.15 7.93
CA ASN A 111 -2.88 3.76 9.22
C ASN A 111 -2.44 5.00 9.99
N ASP A 112 -2.31 4.95 11.31
CA ASP A 112 -1.66 6.04 12.05
C ASP A 112 -0.20 5.70 12.37
N THR A 113 0.70 6.14 11.48
CA THR A 113 2.13 5.84 11.54
C THR A 113 2.99 7.09 11.42
N GLN A 114 4.25 6.98 11.82
CA GLN A 114 5.32 7.96 11.57
C GLN A 114 6.06 7.68 10.25
N ASN A 115 5.55 6.79 9.39
CA ASN A 115 6.17 6.47 8.12
C ASN A 115 6.02 7.65 7.15
N PRO A 116 7.12 8.34 6.76
CA PRO A 116 7.04 9.48 5.86
C PRO A 116 6.57 9.09 4.45
N GLU A 117 6.71 7.82 4.07
CA GLU A 117 6.25 7.30 2.77
C GLU A 117 4.75 7.00 2.73
N GLU A 118 4.03 7.10 3.86
CA GLU A 118 2.58 6.93 3.87
C GLU A 118 1.87 8.05 3.08
N GLN A 119 2.48 9.25 3.04
CA GLN A 119 1.99 10.40 2.26
C GLN A 119 0.52 10.70 2.52
N ALA A 120 0.10 10.60 3.79
CA ALA A 120 -1.30 10.70 4.18
C ALA A 120 -1.89 12.08 3.85
N TYR A 121 -2.92 12.09 3.01
CA TYR A 121 -3.54 13.33 2.55
C TYR A 121 -4.48 13.90 3.60
N THR A 122 -4.37 15.21 3.85
CA THR A 122 -5.25 15.93 4.77
C THR A 122 -6.45 16.49 4.02
N TYR A 123 -7.60 15.86 4.23
CA TYR A 123 -8.88 16.32 3.69
C TYR A 123 -9.44 17.42 4.59
N ARG A 124 -9.69 18.60 4.02
CA ARG A 124 -10.27 19.73 4.74
C ARG A 124 -11.78 19.68 4.65
N LEU A 125 -12.45 20.05 5.74
CA LEU A 125 -13.90 20.26 5.71
C LEU A 125 -14.19 21.58 5.02
N VAL A 126 -15.08 21.55 4.02
CA VAL A 126 -15.58 22.77 3.37
C VAL A 126 -16.92 23.19 3.97
N SER A 127 -17.74 22.24 4.40
CA SER A 127 -19.00 22.45 5.13
C SER A 127 -19.22 21.33 6.15
N ARG A 128 -19.97 21.63 7.22
CA ARG A 128 -20.34 20.65 8.26
C ARG A 128 -21.66 19.95 8.01
N ASN A 129 -22.60 20.60 7.32
CA ASN A 129 -23.99 20.13 7.12
C ASN A 129 -24.62 19.54 8.39
N PRO A 130 -24.89 20.36 9.42
CA PRO A 130 -25.53 19.88 10.65
C PRO A 130 -26.95 19.40 10.38
N HIS A 131 -27.32 18.29 11.00
CA HIS A 131 -28.71 17.85 11.03
C HIS A 131 -29.54 18.83 11.87
N PRO A 132 -30.74 19.23 11.42
CA PRO A 132 -31.59 20.18 12.15
C PRO A 132 -31.94 19.66 13.55
N ASP A 133 -32.48 18.45 13.64
CA ASP A 133 -33.05 17.93 14.89
C ASP A 133 -32.04 17.14 15.75
N TYR A 134 -31.27 16.24 15.15
CA TYR A 134 -30.40 15.33 15.89
C TYR A 134 -28.97 15.84 16.07
N ASP A 135 -28.27 15.31 17.07
CA ASP A 135 -26.83 15.52 17.26
C ASP A 135 -26.03 14.72 16.23
N TYR A 136 -26.10 15.17 14.98
CA TYR A 136 -25.58 14.49 13.80
C TYR A 136 -25.18 15.53 12.77
N HIS A 137 -24.16 15.27 11.98
CA HIS A 137 -23.83 16.11 10.83
C HIS A 137 -23.17 15.31 9.71
N LEU A 138 -23.11 15.89 8.51
CA LEU A 138 -22.51 15.28 7.32
C LEU A 138 -21.45 16.19 6.68
N PRO A 139 -20.27 16.35 7.31
CA PRO A 139 -19.24 17.20 6.75
C PRO A 139 -18.83 16.81 5.32
N ARG A 140 -18.76 17.82 4.45
CA ARG A 140 -18.27 17.74 3.08
C ARG A 140 -16.77 18.03 3.04
N LEU A 141 -16.03 17.23 2.28
CA LEU A 141 -14.60 17.35 2.11
C LEU A 141 -14.24 18.12 0.83
N ASN A 142 -13.09 18.78 0.82
CA ASN A 142 -12.59 19.51 -0.35
C ASN A 142 -12.18 18.60 -1.53
N LYS A 143 -11.86 17.33 -1.27
CA LYS A 143 -11.40 16.34 -2.25
C LYS A 143 -12.09 15.00 -2.07
N LEU A 144 -12.13 14.20 -3.13
CA LEU A 144 -12.55 12.80 -3.07
C LEU A 144 -11.49 11.97 -2.34
N VAL A 145 -11.95 11.10 -1.43
CA VAL A 145 -11.10 10.19 -0.65
C VAL A 145 -10.64 9.02 -1.50
N THR A 146 -9.33 8.82 -1.63
CA THR A 146 -8.76 7.82 -2.55
C THR A 146 -8.25 6.58 -1.83
N GLU A 147 -7.87 6.71 -0.56
CA GLU A 147 -7.20 5.67 0.23
C GLU A 147 -8.13 4.53 0.66
N ILE A 148 -9.44 4.74 0.68
CA ILE A 148 -10.44 3.81 1.24
C ILE A 148 -11.75 3.81 0.45
N SER A 149 -12.59 2.80 0.68
CA SER A 149 -13.99 2.80 0.24
C SER A 149 -14.90 3.25 1.38
N PRO A 150 -15.98 4.01 1.13
CA PRO A 150 -16.91 4.41 2.18
C PRO A 150 -17.57 3.23 2.89
N ALA A 151 -17.88 3.42 4.17
CA ALA A 151 -18.67 2.48 4.96
C ALA A 151 -20.07 2.30 4.36
N ALA A 152 -20.57 1.06 4.38
CA ALA A 152 -21.96 0.79 4.06
C ALA A 152 -22.90 1.39 5.10
N LEU A 153 -23.99 1.99 4.64
CA LEU A 153 -25.05 2.48 5.50
C LEU A 153 -26.04 1.35 5.81
N SER A 154 -26.56 1.33 7.03
CA SER A 154 -27.66 0.43 7.37
C SER A 154 -28.91 0.74 6.53
N SER A 155 -29.53 -0.29 5.96
CA SER A 155 -30.79 -0.17 5.19
C SER A 155 -32.04 -0.11 6.06
N VAL A 156 -31.90 -0.16 7.40
CA VAL A 156 -33.03 -0.15 8.33
C VAL A 156 -33.84 1.15 8.15
N PRO A 157 -35.13 1.06 7.75
CA PRO A 157 -35.97 2.24 7.62
C PRO A 157 -36.16 2.93 8.98
N LEU A 158 -36.18 4.26 8.96
CA LEU A 158 -36.50 5.06 10.14
C LEU A 158 -37.95 5.52 10.09
N LEU A 159 -38.61 5.56 11.24
CA LEU A 159 -39.90 6.23 11.46
C LEU A 159 -39.69 7.75 11.47
N GLY A 160 -40.77 8.53 11.35
CA GLY A 160 -40.69 10.01 11.34
C GLY A 160 -40.08 10.64 12.60
N ASN A 161 -40.04 9.90 13.71
CA ASN A 161 -39.37 10.28 14.96
C ASN A 161 -37.90 9.80 15.05
N GLY A 162 -37.32 9.31 13.95
CA GLY A 162 -35.94 8.81 13.88
C GLY A 162 -35.72 7.39 14.45
N GLN A 163 -36.78 6.70 14.90
CA GLN A 163 -36.68 5.33 15.41
C GLN A 163 -36.47 4.29 14.30
N PRO A 164 -35.57 3.31 14.47
CA PRO A 164 -35.52 2.12 13.65
C PRO A 164 -36.88 1.42 13.63
N LYS A 165 -37.43 1.18 12.45
CA LYS A 165 -38.70 0.47 12.29
C LYS A 165 -38.61 -0.93 12.92
N ALA A 166 -39.65 -1.31 13.67
CA ALA A 166 -39.77 -2.62 14.33
C ALA A 166 -38.61 -2.99 15.27
N ASN A 167 -37.89 -2.01 15.83
CA ASN A 167 -36.72 -2.24 16.68
C ASN A 167 -35.65 -3.15 16.01
N ALA A 168 -35.44 -2.99 14.70
CA ALA A 168 -34.63 -3.93 13.90
C ALA A 168 -33.26 -4.29 14.51
N TYR A 169 -32.56 -3.37 15.19
CA TYR A 169 -31.26 -3.66 15.83
C TYR A 169 -31.33 -4.55 17.08
N LEU A 170 -32.52 -4.89 17.58
CA LEU A 170 -32.73 -5.90 18.63
C LEU A 170 -32.94 -7.32 18.06
N ASP A 171 -33.21 -7.43 16.75
CA ASP A 171 -33.34 -8.71 16.08
C ASP A 171 -31.95 -9.35 15.91
N THR A 172 -31.64 -10.33 16.75
CA THR A 172 -30.36 -11.05 16.72
C THR A 172 -30.22 -11.99 15.52
N ASP A 173 -31.32 -12.35 14.86
CA ASP A 173 -31.27 -13.15 13.64
C ASP A 173 -30.80 -12.31 12.46
N ARG A 174 -31.14 -11.02 12.43
CA ARG A 174 -30.62 -10.07 11.46
C ARG A 174 -29.29 -9.44 11.87
N PHE A 175 -29.18 -8.92 13.09
CA PHE A 175 -28.00 -8.21 13.61
C PHE A 175 -27.37 -8.97 14.79
N PRO A 176 -26.65 -10.08 14.53
CA PRO A 176 -26.10 -10.92 15.58
C PRO A 176 -24.91 -10.30 16.31
N TYR A 177 -24.30 -9.25 15.76
CA TYR A 177 -23.01 -8.76 16.27
C TYR A 177 -22.79 -7.27 15.96
N PHE A 178 -22.20 -6.58 16.93
CA PHE A 178 -21.87 -5.16 16.86
C PHE A 178 -20.43 -4.94 17.29
N VAL A 179 -19.78 -3.94 16.70
CA VAL A 179 -18.41 -3.55 17.00
C VAL A 179 -18.24 -2.05 16.92
N ARG A 180 -17.25 -1.54 17.64
CA ARG A 180 -16.91 -0.13 17.65
C ARG A 180 -15.42 0.10 17.82
N LEU A 181 -15.01 1.32 17.55
CA LEU A 181 -13.69 1.87 17.86
C LEU A 181 -13.83 3.35 18.25
N GLY A 182 -12.83 3.93 18.88
CA GLY A 182 -12.78 5.36 19.23
C GLY A 182 -11.47 5.74 19.91
N SER A 183 -11.26 7.03 20.14
CA SER A 183 -10.08 7.53 20.86
C SER A 183 -10.31 8.75 21.73
N GLY A 184 -11.30 8.74 22.62
CA GLY A 184 -11.19 9.58 23.83
C GLY A 184 -9.93 9.29 24.68
N THR A 185 -9.91 9.70 25.96
CA THR A 185 -8.90 9.39 27.03
C THR A 185 -8.87 7.98 27.70
N GLN A 186 -7.96 7.16 27.29
CA GLN A 186 -7.96 5.72 27.53
C GLN A 186 -7.92 5.30 29.01
N GLN A 187 -8.72 4.29 29.41
CA GLN A 187 -8.76 3.76 30.79
C GLN A 187 -8.85 2.23 30.84
N VAL A 188 -8.27 1.64 31.88
CA VAL A 188 -8.53 0.26 32.28
C VAL A 188 -9.31 0.22 33.60
N ARG A 189 -10.20 -0.76 33.75
CA ARG A 189 -10.98 -0.99 34.97
C ARG A 189 -10.78 -2.40 35.49
N LYS A 190 -10.50 -2.49 36.80
CA LYS A 190 -10.40 -3.74 37.56
C LYS A 190 -11.77 -4.30 37.90
N ALA A 191 -11.82 -5.58 38.22
CA ALA A 191 -13.04 -6.25 38.69
C ALA A 191 -13.64 -5.60 39.96
N ASP A 192 -12.78 -5.05 40.83
CA ASP A 192 -13.18 -4.30 42.03
C ASP A 192 -13.75 -2.90 41.74
N GLY A 193 -13.78 -2.48 40.48
CA GLY A 193 -14.25 -1.16 40.05
C GLY A 193 -13.17 -0.09 39.92
N THR A 194 -11.95 -0.33 40.38
CA THR A 194 -10.83 0.63 40.31
C THR A 194 -10.51 0.98 38.86
N ARG A 195 -10.41 2.28 38.57
CA ARG A 195 -10.09 2.83 37.26
C ARG A 195 -8.66 3.38 37.20
N THR A 196 -7.96 3.12 36.11
CA THR A 196 -6.63 3.69 35.86
C THR A 196 -6.59 4.29 34.46
N ARG A 197 -6.27 5.59 34.38
CA ARG A 197 -6.09 6.29 33.10
C ARG A 197 -4.76 5.89 32.47
N THR A 198 -4.79 5.47 31.21
CA THR A 198 -3.61 5.04 30.45
C THR A 198 -3.13 6.09 29.45
N ALA A 199 -4.01 6.96 28.93
CA ALA A 199 -3.65 8.07 28.05
C ALA A 199 -4.74 9.15 27.99
N PRO A 200 -4.44 10.42 27.66
CA PRO A 200 -5.45 11.42 27.33
C PRO A 200 -6.13 11.12 25.98
N ALA A 201 -7.07 11.98 25.58
CA ALA A 201 -7.84 11.81 24.37
C ALA A 201 -7.01 12.03 23.10
N TYR A 202 -7.47 11.41 22.02
CA TYR A 202 -6.98 11.52 20.65
C TYR A 202 -5.52 11.08 20.48
N GLN A 203 -5.02 10.26 21.40
CA GLN A 203 -3.65 9.74 21.33
C GLN A 203 -3.56 8.48 20.48
N TYR A 204 -4.60 7.64 20.51
CA TYR A 204 -4.67 6.38 19.78
C TYR A 204 -6.04 5.71 19.87
N LEU A 205 -6.32 4.80 18.93
CA LEU A 205 -7.57 4.06 18.84
C LEU A 205 -7.60 2.84 19.79
N THR A 206 -8.75 2.62 20.45
CA THR A 206 -9.14 1.34 21.05
C THR A 206 -10.49 0.90 20.53
N GLY A 207 -10.73 -0.41 20.50
CA GLY A 207 -11.93 -0.97 19.90
C GLY A 207 -12.24 -2.37 20.40
N GLY A 208 -13.45 -2.80 20.10
CA GLY A 208 -13.98 -4.09 20.51
C GLY A 208 -15.48 -4.18 20.28
N THR A 209 -16.16 -5.00 21.07
CA THR A 209 -17.63 -5.03 21.11
C THR A 209 -18.14 -3.86 21.97
N PRO A 210 -19.29 -3.26 21.61
CA PRO A 210 -19.97 -2.36 22.53
C PRO A 210 -20.56 -3.16 23.69
N LEU A 211 -21.06 -2.47 24.71
CA LEU A 211 -21.97 -3.09 25.68
C LEU A 211 -23.25 -3.58 25.00
N LYS A 212 -24.07 -4.37 25.71
CA LYS A 212 -25.28 -4.99 25.16
C LYS A 212 -26.25 -3.95 24.61
N VAL A 213 -26.81 -4.18 23.42
CA VAL A 213 -27.86 -3.33 22.85
C VAL A 213 -29.16 -3.55 23.62
N LEU A 214 -29.73 -2.47 24.18
CA LEU A 214 -30.91 -2.52 25.05
C LEU A 214 -32.19 -2.07 24.37
N GLY A 215 -32.07 -1.32 23.27
CA GLY A 215 -33.19 -0.84 22.48
C GLY A 215 -33.02 0.62 22.13
N PHE A 216 -34.14 1.30 21.89
CA PHE A 216 -34.14 2.69 21.46
C PHE A 216 -34.75 3.62 22.51
N GLN A 217 -34.06 4.72 22.80
CA GLN A 217 -34.52 5.73 23.75
C GLN A 217 -34.13 7.14 23.27
N ASN A 218 -35.06 8.10 23.36
CA ASN A 218 -34.82 9.52 23.08
C ASN A 218 -34.07 9.78 21.74
N HIS A 219 -34.50 9.17 20.65
CA HIS A 219 -33.88 9.33 19.32
C HIS A 219 -32.51 8.66 19.11
N GLY A 220 -32.07 7.75 20.01
CA GLY A 220 -30.83 7.00 19.86
C GLY A 220 -30.91 5.53 20.29
N LEU A 221 -29.98 4.74 19.79
CA LEU A 221 -29.77 3.36 20.21
C LEU A 221 -29.04 3.36 21.56
N LEU A 222 -29.67 2.79 22.58
CA LEU A 222 -29.12 2.66 23.92
C LEU A 222 -28.37 1.32 24.01
N VAL A 223 -27.13 1.38 24.48
CA VAL A 223 -26.34 0.19 24.82
C VAL A 223 -25.89 0.29 26.27
N GLY A 224 -25.87 -0.84 26.98
CA GLY A 224 -25.38 -0.91 28.35
C GLY A 224 -25.21 -2.34 28.87
N GLY A 225 -24.58 -2.51 30.03
CA GLY A 225 -24.23 -3.83 30.58
C GLY A 225 -22.85 -3.86 31.24
N SER A 226 -22.17 -5.01 31.23
CA SER A 226 -20.86 -5.18 31.87
C SER A 226 -19.70 -5.25 30.87
N LEU A 227 -18.52 -4.80 31.29
CA LEU A 227 -17.26 -5.01 30.55
C LEU A 227 -16.84 -6.49 30.47
N THR A 228 -17.44 -7.36 31.28
CA THR A 228 -17.10 -8.79 31.32
C THR A 228 -18.05 -9.68 30.51
N ASP A 229 -19.14 -9.13 29.96
CA ASP A 229 -20.14 -9.91 29.21
C ASP A 229 -19.59 -10.49 27.89
N GLN A 230 -18.56 -9.85 27.31
CA GLN A 230 -17.79 -10.36 26.17
C GLN A 230 -16.30 -10.12 26.39
N PRO A 231 -15.41 -10.89 25.72
CA PRO A 231 -13.97 -10.78 25.93
C PRO A 231 -13.40 -9.37 25.66
N LEU A 232 -13.92 -8.67 24.65
CA LEU A 232 -13.46 -7.35 24.22
C LEU A 232 -14.53 -6.27 24.34
N ASN A 233 -15.38 -6.31 25.38
CA ASN A 233 -16.33 -5.23 25.62
C ASN A 233 -15.60 -3.91 25.94
N THR A 234 -16.14 -2.82 25.37
CA THR A 234 -15.64 -1.46 25.55
C THR A 234 -16.76 -0.55 26.00
N TYR A 235 -16.46 0.38 26.92
CA TYR A 235 -17.39 1.43 27.34
C TYR A 235 -16.90 2.82 26.89
N ALA A 236 -17.65 3.47 26.00
CA ALA A 236 -17.30 4.77 25.45
C ALA A 236 -17.48 5.90 26.47
N ILE A 237 -16.60 6.90 26.45
CA ILE A 237 -16.67 8.07 27.34
C ILE A 237 -16.17 9.33 26.59
N ALA A 238 -16.17 10.51 27.24
CA ALA A 238 -15.70 11.79 26.69
C ALA A 238 -14.48 11.78 25.73
N GLY A 239 -14.73 12.14 24.47
CA GLY A 239 -13.76 12.09 23.36
C GLY A 239 -13.99 10.94 22.39
N ASP A 240 -14.81 9.94 22.77
CA ASP A 240 -15.37 8.96 21.83
C ASP A 240 -16.55 9.52 21.01
N SER A 241 -17.01 10.75 21.28
CA SER A 241 -18.11 11.38 20.54
C SER A 241 -17.85 11.41 19.03
N GLY A 242 -18.84 11.01 18.24
CA GLY A 242 -18.74 10.86 16.78
C GLY A 242 -18.21 9.50 16.33
N SER A 243 -17.66 8.69 17.24
CA SER A 243 -17.10 7.38 16.90
C SER A 243 -18.16 6.39 16.42
N PRO A 244 -17.83 5.52 15.46
CA PRO A 244 -18.82 4.68 14.79
C PRO A 244 -19.21 3.45 15.61
N LEU A 245 -20.46 3.03 15.40
CA LEU A 245 -20.97 1.72 15.76
C LEU A 245 -21.33 0.97 14.48
N PHE A 246 -20.68 -0.16 14.25
CA PHE A 246 -20.96 -1.06 13.13
C PHE A 246 -21.79 -2.25 13.60
N ALA A 247 -22.69 -2.71 12.75
CA ALA A 247 -23.47 -3.92 12.93
C ALA A 247 -23.24 -4.85 11.72
N PHE A 248 -23.14 -6.16 11.96
CA PHE A 248 -23.15 -7.12 10.86
C PHE A 248 -24.61 -7.41 10.49
N ASP A 249 -25.03 -7.04 9.28
CA ASP A 249 -26.37 -7.35 8.78
C ASP A 249 -26.33 -8.70 8.06
N LYS A 250 -26.95 -9.73 8.64
CA LYS A 250 -27.03 -11.07 8.04
C LYS A 250 -27.87 -11.10 6.77
N HIS A 251 -28.86 -10.22 6.63
CA HIS A 251 -29.68 -10.18 5.41
C HIS A 251 -28.86 -9.66 4.23
N GLU A 252 -27.97 -8.70 4.48
CA GLU A 252 -27.07 -8.14 3.46
C GLU A 252 -25.71 -8.84 3.41
N ASN A 253 -25.43 -9.73 4.37
CA ASN A 253 -24.17 -10.43 4.57
C ASN A 253 -22.94 -9.50 4.55
N ARG A 254 -23.04 -8.35 5.23
CA ARG A 254 -21.97 -7.34 5.30
C ARG A 254 -22.07 -6.47 6.56
N TRP A 255 -20.97 -5.80 6.88
CA TRP A 255 -20.96 -4.76 7.90
C TRP A 255 -21.63 -3.49 7.41
N VAL A 256 -22.46 -2.90 8.26
CA VAL A 256 -23.14 -1.61 8.03
C VAL A 256 -22.90 -0.68 9.22
N LEU A 257 -22.86 0.62 8.96
CA LEU A 257 -22.80 1.66 9.97
C LEU A 257 -24.19 1.83 10.59
N ALA A 258 -24.32 1.41 11.85
CA ALA A 258 -25.57 1.47 12.59
C ALA A 258 -25.79 2.83 13.25
N GLY A 259 -24.73 3.50 13.70
CA GLY A 259 -24.82 4.84 14.28
C GLY A 259 -23.48 5.45 14.66
N VAL A 260 -23.55 6.65 15.25
CA VAL A 260 -22.41 7.40 15.78
C VAL A 260 -22.64 7.75 17.25
N LEU A 261 -21.61 7.66 18.08
CA LEU A 261 -21.73 7.93 19.51
C LEU A 261 -22.06 9.40 19.75
N SER A 262 -23.13 9.70 20.48
CA SER A 262 -23.49 11.07 20.86
C SER A 262 -23.23 11.36 22.34
N THR A 263 -23.58 10.45 23.24
CA THR A 263 -23.41 10.70 24.68
C THR A 263 -23.22 9.41 25.49
N TYR A 264 -22.82 9.58 26.75
CA TYR A 264 -22.62 8.53 27.74
C TYR A 264 -23.24 8.95 29.08
N ALA A 265 -23.59 7.99 29.95
CA ALA A 265 -24.31 8.25 31.20
C ALA A 265 -23.41 8.55 32.41
N GLY A 266 -22.13 8.92 32.20
CA GLY A 266 -21.15 9.15 33.28
C GLY A 266 -20.22 7.95 33.52
N PHE A 267 -19.27 8.07 34.45
CA PHE A 267 -18.23 7.05 34.67
C PHE A 267 -18.67 5.82 35.46
N ASP A 268 -19.66 6.01 36.33
CA ASP A 268 -20.14 4.96 37.24
C ASP A 268 -21.40 4.28 36.69
N ASN A 269 -21.93 4.79 35.57
CA ASN A 269 -22.97 4.17 34.77
C ASN A 269 -22.35 3.53 33.52
N PHE A 270 -23.02 2.51 32.97
CA PHE A 270 -22.56 1.78 31.80
C PHE A 270 -23.55 1.94 30.65
N PHE A 271 -23.89 3.17 30.28
CA PHE A 271 -24.78 3.42 29.14
C PHE A 271 -24.11 4.32 28.12
N ASN A 272 -24.10 3.88 26.87
CA ASN A 272 -23.77 4.70 25.71
C ASN A 272 -25.00 4.88 24.84
N LYS A 273 -25.12 6.06 24.23
CA LYS A 273 -26.20 6.37 23.30
C LYS A 273 -25.62 6.76 21.95
N TYR A 274 -26.05 6.02 20.93
CA TYR A 274 -25.68 6.26 19.54
C TYR A 274 -26.84 6.89 18.80
N ILE A 275 -26.58 7.95 18.05
CA ILE A 275 -27.55 8.43 17.06
C ILE A 275 -27.47 7.47 15.88
N VAL A 276 -28.61 6.86 15.55
CA VAL A 276 -28.70 5.92 14.44
C VAL A 276 -28.35 6.66 13.15
N THR A 277 -27.65 5.99 12.24
CA THR A 277 -27.34 6.51 10.91
C THR A 277 -28.59 7.08 10.23
N GLN A 278 -28.46 8.20 9.52
CA GLN A 278 -29.58 8.93 8.90
C GLN A 278 -29.52 8.87 7.35
N PRO A 279 -29.87 7.75 6.69
CA PRO A 279 -29.70 7.60 5.23
C PRO A 279 -30.42 8.66 4.38
N GLU A 280 -31.65 9.07 4.77
CA GLU A 280 -32.42 10.07 4.01
C GLU A 280 -31.79 11.45 4.07
N PHE A 281 -31.34 11.87 5.26
CA PHE A 281 -30.59 13.10 5.44
C PHE A 281 -29.29 13.06 4.62
N ILE A 282 -28.52 11.98 4.73
CA ILE A 282 -27.28 11.81 3.96
C ILE A 282 -27.54 11.99 2.46
N ARG A 283 -28.53 11.28 1.92
CA ARG A 283 -28.87 11.30 0.50
C ARG A 283 -29.35 12.69 0.04
N SER A 284 -30.27 13.30 0.77
CA SER A 284 -30.83 14.59 0.41
C SER A 284 -29.79 15.71 0.47
N THR A 285 -28.92 15.73 1.49
CA THR A 285 -27.81 16.67 1.58
C THR A 285 -26.83 16.52 0.41
N ILE A 286 -26.41 15.29 0.07
CA ILE A 286 -25.50 15.07 -1.05
C ILE A 286 -26.12 15.56 -2.37
N ARG A 287 -27.40 15.22 -2.63
CA ARG A 287 -28.11 15.62 -3.86
C ARG A 287 -28.19 17.13 -4.05
N GLN A 288 -28.20 17.94 -2.99
CA GLN A 288 -28.21 19.41 -3.11
C GLN A 288 -26.94 19.95 -3.77
N TYR A 289 -25.83 19.22 -3.65
CA TYR A 289 -24.53 19.56 -4.24
C TYR A 289 -24.30 18.95 -5.62
N GLU A 290 -25.29 18.28 -6.20
CA GLU A 290 -25.16 17.60 -7.50
C GLU A 290 -25.99 18.30 -8.59
N THR A 291 -25.42 18.35 -9.79
CA THR A 291 -26.09 18.72 -11.04
C THR A 291 -25.92 17.56 -12.01
N ARG A 292 -27.03 17.03 -12.54
CA ARG A 292 -27.04 15.93 -13.52
C ARG A 292 -27.36 16.47 -14.91
N LEU A 293 -26.65 15.98 -15.91
CA LEU A 293 -26.84 16.34 -17.31
C LEU A 293 -26.72 15.09 -18.21
N ASP A 294 -27.73 14.89 -19.07
CA ASP A 294 -27.72 13.87 -20.13
C ASP A 294 -27.35 14.54 -21.46
N VAL A 295 -26.09 14.41 -21.85
CA VAL A 295 -25.49 15.01 -23.05
C VAL A 295 -25.80 14.11 -24.23
N GLY A 296 -27.00 14.18 -24.79
CA GLY A 296 -27.35 13.25 -25.87
C GLY A 296 -28.53 13.61 -26.73
N LEU A 297 -29.35 14.60 -26.37
CA LEU A 297 -30.57 14.85 -27.14
C LEU A 297 -30.35 15.79 -28.33
N THR A 298 -29.26 16.59 -28.36
CA THR A 298 -29.04 17.62 -29.40
C THR A 298 -27.58 17.96 -29.75
N THR A 299 -26.59 17.60 -28.92
CA THR A 299 -25.16 17.91 -29.14
C THR A 299 -24.25 16.80 -28.60
N ASN A 300 -23.07 16.64 -29.18
CA ASN A 300 -21.97 15.83 -28.66
C ASN A 300 -20.84 16.68 -28.05
N GLU A 301 -20.99 18.01 -28.03
CA GLU A 301 -20.03 18.96 -27.48
C GLU A 301 -20.69 19.90 -26.47
N LEU A 302 -20.02 20.07 -25.32
CA LEU A 302 -20.35 21.06 -24.29
C LEU A 302 -19.17 21.99 -24.08
N ILE A 303 -19.41 23.29 -24.15
CA ILE A 303 -18.43 24.34 -23.86
C ILE A 303 -18.66 24.83 -22.44
N TRP A 304 -17.63 24.76 -21.60
CA TRP A 304 -17.65 25.22 -20.21
C TRP A 304 -16.89 26.52 -20.06
N ARG A 305 -17.59 27.57 -19.65
CA ARG A 305 -17.07 28.93 -19.42
C ARG A 305 -17.19 29.33 -17.96
N ASP A 306 -16.16 29.95 -17.41
CA ASP A 306 -16.22 30.63 -16.11
C ASP A 306 -16.83 32.02 -16.31
N ASN A 307 -17.92 32.35 -15.59
CA ASN A 307 -18.55 33.66 -15.66
C ASN A 307 -18.06 34.60 -14.54
N GLY A 308 -17.19 34.14 -13.64
CA GLY A 308 -16.74 34.84 -12.45
C GLY A 308 -17.71 34.74 -11.27
N ASN A 309 -17.22 35.13 -10.08
CA ASN A 309 -18.01 35.24 -8.83
C ASN A 309 -18.80 33.98 -8.43
N GLY A 310 -18.28 32.79 -8.75
CA GLY A 310 -18.89 31.51 -8.36
C GLY A 310 -19.85 30.91 -9.38
N ASP A 311 -20.06 31.54 -10.53
CA ASP A 311 -20.95 31.04 -11.57
C ASP A 311 -20.18 30.61 -12.83
N SER A 312 -20.64 29.53 -13.47
CA SER A 312 -20.13 29.05 -14.75
C SER A 312 -21.26 28.61 -15.66
N THR A 313 -21.02 28.56 -16.97
CA THR A 313 -21.99 28.11 -17.98
C THR A 313 -21.48 26.87 -18.70
N LEU A 314 -22.31 25.83 -18.77
CA LEU A 314 -22.17 24.72 -19.71
C LEU A 314 -23.12 24.95 -20.89
N GLN A 315 -22.56 25.10 -22.09
CA GLN A 315 -23.31 25.42 -23.29
C GLN A 315 -23.12 24.34 -24.37
N GLY A 316 -24.23 23.69 -24.73
CA GLY A 316 -24.37 22.86 -25.91
C GLY A 316 -25.08 23.60 -27.04
N LEU A 317 -25.46 22.89 -28.12
CA LEU A 317 -26.20 23.48 -29.25
C LEU A 317 -27.57 24.04 -28.83
N ASN A 318 -28.35 23.27 -28.06
CA ASN A 318 -29.69 23.66 -27.59
C ASN A 318 -29.83 23.66 -26.06
N GLU A 319 -28.74 23.42 -25.34
CA GLU A 319 -28.71 23.32 -23.88
C GLU A 319 -27.80 24.40 -23.31
N ARG A 320 -28.28 25.12 -22.29
CA ARG A 320 -27.46 26.06 -21.53
C ARG A 320 -27.80 25.90 -20.06
N ILE A 321 -26.81 25.49 -19.27
CA ILE A 321 -26.98 25.23 -17.85
C ILE A 321 -25.96 26.06 -17.08
N THR A 322 -26.42 26.75 -16.04
CA THR A 322 -25.54 27.37 -15.07
C THR A 322 -25.10 26.33 -14.05
N LEU A 323 -23.80 26.26 -13.79
CA LEU A 323 -23.22 25.40 -12.77
C LEU A 323 -22.43 26.26 -11.77
N PRO A 324 -22.80 26.25 -10.48
CA PRO A 324 -21.99 26.89 -9.46
C PRO A 324 -20.62 26.24 -9.33
N ILE A 325 -19.59 27.07 -9.26
CA ILE A 325 -18.17 26.71 -9.09
C ILE A 325 -17.59 27.44 -7.87
N ALA A 326 -16.27 27.41 -7.65
CA ALA A 326 -15.68 28.12 -6.52
C ALA A 326 -15.99 29.62 -6.57
N ASN A 327 -16.43 30.19 -5.46
CA ASN A 327 -16.75 31.61 -5.38
C ASN A 327 -15.65 32.38 -4.62
N PRO A 328 -14.68 33.00 -5.30
CA PRO A 328 -13.56 33.69 -4.64
C PRO A 328 -14.00 34.95 -3.85
N SER A 329 -15.21 35.47 -4.10
CA SER A 329 -15.77 36.61 -3.36
C SER A 329 -16.25 36.25 -1.96
N LEU A 330 -16.44 34.96 -1.66
CA LEU A 330 -16.81 34.49 -0.32
C LEU A 330 -15.58 34.31 0.55
N ALA A 331 -15.36 35.23 1.50
CA ALA A 331 -14.28 35.11 2.46
C ALA A 331 -14.43 33.87 3.35
N PRO A 332 -13.32 33.20 3.74
CA PRO A 332 -13.35 32.25 4.85
C PRO A 332 -13.96 32.94 6.07
N GLN A 333 -14.84 32.25 6.80
CA GLN A 333 -15.27 32.75 8.10
C GLN A 333 -14.05 32.77 9.04
N ASN A 334 -14.10 33.54 10.13
CA ASN A 334 -12.98 33.72 11.09
C ASN A 334 -12.51 32.44 11.82
N ASP A 335 -12.94 31.26 11.36
CA ASP A 335 -12.31 29.99 11.67
C ASP A 335 -12.00 29.21 10.39
N SER A 336 -10.84 28.55 10.34
CA SER A 336 -10.43 27.74 9.18
C SER A 336 -11.24 26.42 9.05
N ARG A 337 -12.47 26.37 9.59
CA ARG A 337 -13.29 25.16 9.72
C ARG A 337 -14.53 25.16 8.83
N HIS A 338 -14.72 26.23 8.05
CA HIS A 338 -15.69 26.34 6.97
C HIS A 338 -15.06 27.11 5.81
N MET A 339 -15.20 26.61 4.58
CA MET A 339 -14.62 27.20 3.37
C MET A 339 -15.73 27.52 2.36
N PRO A 340 -16.47 28.64 2.53
CA PRO A 340 -17.64 28.96 1.70
C PRO A 340 -17.31 29.06 0.20
N SER A 341 -16.12 29.59 -0.12
CA SER A 341 -15.63 29.69 -1.49
C SER A 341 -15.58 28.34 -2.19
N GLU A 342 -14.99 27.32 -1.55
CA GLU A 342 -14.89 25.97 -2.10
C GLU A 342 -16.24 25.23 -2.03
N ASP A 343 -17.02 25.42 -0.96
CA ASP A 343 -18.31 24.74 -0.79
C ASP A 343 -19.39 25.16 -1.82
N ALA A 344 -19.31 26.38 -2.35
CA ALA A 344 -20.23 26.85 -3.37
C ALA A 344 -20.27 25.96 -4.63
N GLY A 345 -19.15 25.32 -4.96
CA GLY A 345 -19.02 24.49 -6.15
C GLY A 345 -19.86 23.21 -6.09
N LYS A 346 -20.54 22.88 -7.18
CA LYS A 346 -21.36 21.66 -7.31
C LYS A 346 -20.69 20.57 -8.13
N THR A 347 -20.97 19.31 -7.79
CA THR A 347 -20.58 18.14 -8.57
C THR A 347 -21.42 18.04 -9.83
N LEU A 348 -20.76 17.84 -10.98
CA LEU A 348 -21.41 17.66 -12.27
C LEU A 348 -21.33 16.17 -12.67
N ILE A 349 -22.50 15.56 -12.89
CA ILE A 349 -22.65 14.17 -13.32
C ILE A 349 -23.11 14.19 -14.78
N LEU A 350 -22.26 13.65 -15.65
CA LEU A 350 -22.44 13.61 -17.10
C LEU A 350 -22.79 12.19 -17.53
N SER A 351 -23.94 12.06 -18.18
CA SER A 351 -24.40 10.83 -18.82
C SER A 351 -24.68 11.11 -20.29
N SER A 352 -24.73 10.06 -21.11
CA SER A 352 -25.14 10.15 -22.51
C SER A 352 -25.54 8.77 -23.02
N ARG A 353 -26.52 8.74 -23.92
CA ARG A 353 -26.85 7.53 -24.70
C ARG A 353 -25.89 7.29 -25.87
N PHE A 354 -25.09 8.29 -26.24
CA PHE A 354 -24.16 8.24 -27.36
C PHE A 354 -22.70 8.21 -26.89
N ASP A 355 -21.85 7.63 -27.71
CA ASP A 355 -20.39 7.68 -27.53
C ASP A 355 -19.81 8.92 -28.24
N ASN A 356 -18.58 9.30 -27.89
CA ASN A 356 -17.83 10.46 -28.44
C ASN A 356 -18.32 11.85 -27.98
N ASN A 357 -18.72 11.98 -26.72
CA ASN A 357 -19.04 13.28 -26.13
C ASN A 357 -17.76 14.07 -25.78
N THR A 358 -17.80 15.39 -25.92
CA THR A 358 -16.69 16.29 -25.63
C THR A 358 -17.11 17.37 -24.62
N LEU A 359 -16.30 17.57 -23.59
CA LEU A 359 -16.37 18.71 -22.68
C LEU A 359 -15.16 19.62 -22.96
N MET A 360 -15.40 20.79 -23.53
CA MET A 360 -14.38 21.79 -23.83
C MET A 360 -14.36 22.87 -22.76
N LEU A 361 -13.23 23.04 -22.09
CA LEU A 361 -12.96 24.17 -21.22
C LEU A 361 -12.57 25.37 -22.10
N ALA A 362 -13.34 26.44 -22.00
CA ALA A 362 -13.05 27.72 -22.64
C ALA A 362 -12.28 28.69 -21.72
N ASP A 363 -12.21 28.38 -20.43
CA ASP A 363 -11.51 29.13 -19.39
C ASP A 363 -10.86 28.15 -18.39
N ASN A 364 -10.00 28.66 -17.50
CA ASN A 364 -9.58 27.89 -16.33
C ASN A 364 -10.79 27.67 -15.42
N ILE A 365 -11.03 26.42 -14.99
CA ILE A 365 -12.16 26.09 -14.14
C ILE A 365 -11.68 25.67 -12.76
N ASN A 366 -12.00 26.47 -11.74
CA ASN A 366 -11.92 26.05 -10.34
C ASN A 366 -13.32 25.71 -9.82
N GLN A 367 -13.65 24.43 -9.82
CA GLN A 367 -14.93 23.90 -9.37
C GLN A 367 -15.05 23.83 -7.84
N GLY A 368 -14.04 24.27 -7.08
CA GLY A 368 -14.03 24.20 -5.62
C GLY A 368 -14.14 22.75 -5.13
N ALA A 369 -15.11 22.48 -4.26
CA ALA A 369 -15.44 21.13 -3.80
C ALA A 369 -16.39 20.39 -4.76
N GLY A 370 -16.70 20.90 -5.95
CA GLY A 370 -17.43 20.13 -6.96
C GLY A 370 -16.54 19.09 -7.64
N ALA A 371 -17.08 17.88 -7.88
CA ALA A 371 -16.42 16.82 -8.65
C ALA A 371 -16.96 16.73 -10.09
N LEU A 372 -16.26 15.96 -10.93
CA LEU A 372 -16.78 15.48 -12.21
C LEU A 372 -17.04 13.98 -12.13
N GLN A 373 -18.25 13.54 -12.49
CA GLN A 373 -18.57 12.13 -12.67
C GLN A 373 -19.00 11.87 -14.10
N PHE A 374 -18.41 10.85 -14.71
CA PHE A 374 -18.69 10.42 -16.08
C PHE A 374 -19.32 9.03 -16.08
N ASP A 375 -20.61 8.99 -16.40
CA ASP A 375 -21.41 7.77 -16.57
C ASP A 375 -21.49 7.31 -18.05
N SER A 376 -20.77 7.99 -18.93
CA SER A 376 -20.57 7.65 -20.35
C SER A 376 -19.14 7.99 -20.81
N ASN A 377 -18.81 7.63 -22.06
CA ASN A 377 -17.50 7.93 -22.62
C ASN A 377 -17.39 9.41 -22.98
N PHE A 378 -16.25 10.03 -22.62
CA PHE A 378 -16.03 11.46 -22.83
C PHE A 378 -14.59 11.79 -23.24
N THR A 379 -14.43 12.92 -23.92
CA THR A 379 -13.15 13.62 -24.09
C THR A 379 -13.23 14.98 -23.43
N VAL A 380 -12.29 15.31 -22.55
CA VAL A 380 -12.18 16.62 -21.92
C VAL A 380 -10.99 17.35 -22.53
N VAL A 381 -11.25 18.51 -23.13
CA VAL A 381 -10.25 19.34 -23.83
C VAL A 381 -10.22 20.75 -23.25
N GLY A 382 -9.08 21.43 -23.32
CA GLY A 382 -8.99 22.78 -22.73
C GLY A 382 -7.99 23.73 -23.35
N LYS A 383 -7.34 23.45 -24.49
CA LYS A 383 -6.44 24.39 -25.19
C LYS A 383 -5.52 25.23 -24.25
N ASN A 384 -4.84 24.59 -23.30
CA ASN A 384 -3.98 25.16 -22.23
C ASN A 384 -4.69 25.65 -20.95
N HIS A 385 -6.00 25.52 -20.84
CA HIS A 385 -6.75 25.73 -19.61
C HIS A 385 -6.59 24.57 -18.63
N THR A 386 -6.73 24.90 -17.34
CA THR A 386 -6.64 23.97 -16.23
C THR A 386 -8.01 23.69 -15.62
N TRP A 387 -8.15 22.50 -15.05
CA TRP A 387 -9.28 22.14 -14.21
C TRP A 387 -8.81 21.82 -12.79
N GLN A 388 -9.52 22.35 -11.81
CA GLN A 388 -9.36 22.06 -10.40
C GLN A 388 -10.74 21.76 -9.78
N GLY A 389 -10.84 20.72 -8.98
CA GLY A 389 -12.06 20.36 -8.26
C GLY A 389 -11.83 19.24 -7.26
N ALA A 390 -12.91 18.70 -6.68
CA ALA A 390 -12.82 17.63 -5.69
C ALA A 390 -12.19 16.34 -6.25
N GLY A 391 -12.45 16.03 -7.52
CA GLY A 391 -11.88 14.89 -8.23
C GLY A 391 -12.72 14.44 -9.42
N VAL A 392 -12.28 13.36 -10.05
CA VAL A 392 -12.90 12.75 -11.24
C VAL A 392 -13.31 11.31 -10.91
N ILE A 393 -14.57 10.97 -11.20
CA ILE A 393 -15.13 9.63 -11.08
C ILE A 393 -15.46 9.14 -12.49
N VAL A 394 -14.92 7.98 -12.88
CA VAL A 394 -15.25 7.34 -14.16
C VAL A 394 -15.96 6.02 -13.88
N ALA A 395 -17.21 5.91 -14.33
CA ALA A 395 -18.03 4.75 -14.10
C ALA A 395 -17.46 3.48 -14.75
N ASP A 396 -17.88 2.32 -14.24
CA ASP A 396 -17.44 1.02 -14.72
C ASP A 396 -17.65 0.86 -16.23
N GLY A 397 -16.68 0.24 -16.90
CA GLY A 397 -16.65 0.09 -18.35
C GLY A 397 -16.40 1.36 -19.17
N LYS A 398 -16.53 2.56 -18.58
CA LYS A 398 -16.39 3.84 -19.29
C LYS A 398 -14.94 4.32 -19.39
N ARG A 399 -14.71 5.21 -20.34
CA ARG A 399 -13.40 5.79 -20.66
C ARG A 399 -13.51 7.32 -20.82
N VAL A 400 -12.57 8.02 -20.20
CA VAL A 400 -12.44 9.48 -20.34
C VAL A 400 -11.05 9.82 -20.85
N PHE A 401 -10.95 10.46 -22.01
CA PHE A 401 -9.72 11.08 -22.48
C PHE A 401 -9.59 12.45 -21.83
N TRP A 402 -8.55 12.64 -21.04
CA TRP A 402 -8.33 13.81 -20.22
C TRP A 402 -7.14 14.61 -20.76
N GLN A 403 -7.45 15.69 -21.47
CA GLN A 403 -6.47 16.52 -22.19
C GLN A 403 -6.25 17.89 -21.54
N VAL A 404 -6.58 18.03 -20.25
CA VAL A 404 -6.39 19.25 -19.47
C VAL A 404 -5.43 18.99 -18.32
N SER A 405 -4.68 20.02 -17.94
CA SER A 405 -3.79 19.98 -16.77
C SER A 405 -4.54 20.41 -15.51
N ASN A 406 -3.97 20.17 -14.33
CA ASN A 406 -4.42 20.74 -13.08
C ASN A 406 -3.34 21.68 -12.50
N PRO A 407 -3.70 22.68 -11.67
CA PRO A 407 -2.74 23.66 -11.15
C PRO A 407 -1.62 23.03 -10.33
N LYS A 408 -0.46 23.69 -10.29
CA LYS A 408 0.66 23.30 -9.41
C LYS A 408 0.20 23.30 -7.94
N GLY A 409 0.49 22.21 -7.22
CA GLY A 409 0.08 22.02 -5.83
C GLY A 409 -1.36 21.51 -5.65
N ASP A 410 -2.11 21.37 -6.74
CA ASP A 410 -3.37 20.64 -6.73
C ASP A 410 -3.15 19.13 -6.90
N ARG A 411 -3.95 18.32 -6.19
CA ARG A 411 -3.97 16.86 -6.35
C ARG A 411 -5.30 16.41 -6.96
N LEU A 412 -5.27 15.97 -8.21
CA LEU A 412 -6.41 15.34 -8.89
C LEU A 412 -6.73 14.00 -8.20
N SER A 413 -7.94 13.84 -7.67
CA SER A 413 -8.38 12.57 -7.06
C SER A 413 -9.16 11.76 -8.09
N LYS A 414 -8.74 10.53 -8.41
CA LYS A 414 -9.41 9.65 -9.38
C LYS A 414 -10.05 8.44 -8.69
N LEU A 415 -11.36 8.27 -8.89
CA LEU A 415 -12.17 7.14 -8.41
C LEU A 415 -13.03 6.50 -9.53
N GLY A 416 -13.77 5.44 -9.19
CA GLY A 416 -14.60 4.66 -10.10
C GLY A 416 -13.80 3.65 -10.92
N ALA A 417 -14.41 2.50 -11.20
CA ALA A 417 -13.76 1.36 -11.87
C ALA A 417 -13.34 1.63 -13.33
N GLY A 418 -13.87 2.69 -13.96
CA GLY A 418 -13.54 3.06 -15.34
C GLY A 418 -12.13 3.65 -15.51
N THR A 419 -11.82 3.95 -16.76
CA THR A 419 -10.48 4.35 -17.20
C THR A 419 -10.39 5.86 -17.45
N LEU A 420 -9.41 6.52 -16.84
CA LEU A 420 -8.99 7.88 -17.20
C LEU A 420 -7.71 7.78 -18.04
N ILE A 421 -7.70 8.38 -19.23
CA ILE A 421 -6.55 8.40 -20.13
C ILE A 421 -5.99 9.83 -20.11
N ALA A 422 -4.93 10.06 -19.35
CA ALA A 422 -4.29 11.37 -19.26
C ALA A 422 -3.42 11.59 -20.50
N ASN A 423 -3.97 12.27 -21.51
CA ASN A 423 -3.35 12.46 -22.83
C ASN A 423 -3.33 13.94 -23.25
N GLY A 424 -3.05 14.84 -22.31
CA GLY A 424 -2.77 16.24 -22.58
C GLY A 424 -1.44 16.45 -23.32
N GLN A 425 -0.92 17.66 -23.28
CA GLN A 425 0.33 18.03 -23.94
C GLN A 425 1.27 18.77 -22.98
N GLY A 426 2.58 18.52 -23.11
CA GLY A 426 3.61 19.21 -22.34
C GLY A 426 3.70 18.74 -20.89
N ILE A 427 4.18 19.63 -20.01
CA ILE A 427 4.38 19.36 -18.59
C ILE A 427 3.13 19.75 -17.80
N ASN A 428 2.45 18.78 -17.20
CA ASN A 428 1.49 19.04 -16.13
C ASN A 428 2.21 19.18 -14.79
N GLN A 429 2.01 20.32 -14.12
CA GLN A 429 2.61 20.61 -12.80
C GLN A 429 1.75 20.17 -11.62
N GLY A 430 0.51 19.73 -11.85
CA GLY A 430 -0.36 19.18 -10.82
C GLY A 430 -0.06 17.72 -10.51
N ASP A 431 -0.55 17.26 -9.37
CA ASP A 431 -0.39 15.91 -8.86
C ASP A 431 -1.66 15.07 -9.10
N ILE A 432 -1.56 13.74 -8.98
CA ILE A 432 -2.71 12.83 -9.00
C ILE A 432 -2.64 11.80 -7.86
N SER A 433 -3.80 11.45 -7.30
CA SER A 433 -4.00 10.27 -6.46
C SER A 433 -5.03 9.33 -7.10
N ILE A 434 -4.62 8.09 -7.33
CA ILE A 434 -5.38 7.05 -8.00
C ILE A 434 -5.91 6.12 -6.91
N GLY A 435 -7.20 6.26 -6.59
CA GLY A 435 -7.88 5.43 -5.60
C GLY A 435 -8.61 4.24 -6.20
N GLU A 436 -9.08 4.31 -7.43
CA GLU A 436 -9.84 3.23 -8.07
C GLU A 436 -9.79 3.28 -9.59
N GLY A 437 -9.90 2.10 -10.21
CA GLY A 437 -9.93 1.93 -11.65
C GLY A 437 -8.55 2.11 -12.26
N THR A 438 -8.52 2.49 -13.54
CA THR A 438 -7.28 2.59 -14.31
C THR A 438 -6.99 4.05 -14.68
N VAL A 439 -5.74 4.47 -14.55
CA VAL A 439 -5.22 5.69 -15.17
C VAL A 439 -4.10 5.32 -16.15
N VAL A 440 -4.31 5.64 -17.42
CA VAL A 440 -3.27 5.51 -18.45
C VAL A 440 -2.54 6.86 -18.55
N LEU A 441 -1.26 6.87 -18.22
CA LEU A 441 -0.40 8.05 -18.31
C LEU A 441 0.17 8.11 -19.74
N ALA A 442 -0.41 8.96 -20.59
CA ALA A 442 -0.16 9.02 -22.03
C ALA A 442 0.00 10.46 -22.55
N GLN A 443 0.66 11.31 -21.75
CA GLN A 443 0.92 12.71 -22.06
C GLN A 443 1.72 12.83 -23.36
N LYS A 444 1.27 13.72 -24.24
CA LYS A 444 1.95 14.05 -25.50
C LYS A 444 3.06 15.07 -25.23
N ALA A 445 4.14 14.99 -26.00
CA ALA A 445 5.19 16.00 -25.95
C ALA A 445 4.70 17.36 -26.47
N ALA A 446 5.18 18.42 -25.84
CA ALA A 446 5.17 19.76 -26.43
C ALA A 446 6.16 19.84 -27.60
N SER A 447 6.18 20.98 -28.30
CA SER A 447 7.06 21.20 -29.45
C SER A 447 8.55 21.13 -29.10
N ASP A 448 8.92 21.40 -27.85
CA ASP A 448 10.29 21.31 -27.33
C ASP A 448 10.67 19.89 -26.86
N GLY A 449 9.79 18.91 -27.03
CA GLY A 449 9.99 17.53 -26.58
C GLY A 449 9.64 17.29 -25.10
N SER A 450 9.34 18.33 -24.32
CA SER A 450 8.99 18.18 -22.91
C SER A 450 7.63 17.49 -22.74
N LYS A 451 7.55 16.53 -21.80
CA LYS A 451 6.30 15.89 -21.40
C LYS A 451 6.37 15.39 -19.96
N GLN A 452 5.25 15.49 -19.26
CA GLN A 452 5.05 14.91 -17.93
C GLN A 452 3.54 14.85 -17.69
N ALA A 453 3.01 13.66 -17.38
CA ALA A 453 1.57 13.48 -17.15
C ALA A 453 1.10 14.14 -15.85
N PHE A 454 1.90 13.99 -14.78
CA PHE A 454 1.69 14.62 -13.47
C PHE A 454 3.02 14.82 -12.76
N ASN A 455 3.08 15.81 -11.88
CA ASN A 455 4.25 16.09 -11.06
C ASN A 455 4.49 15.00 -10.00
N GLN A 456 3.44 14.57 -9.29
CA GLN A 456 3.45 13.45 -8.35
C GLN A 456 2.33 12.47 -8.66
N VAL A 457 2.62 11.16 -8.55
CA VAL A 457 1.64 10.08 -8.77
C VAL A 457 1.53 9.22 -7.52
N GLY A 458 0.39 9.32 -6.84
CA GLY A 458 0.03 8.47 -5.71
C GLY A 458 -0.90 7.33 -6.13
N ILE A 459 -0.58 6.11 -5.74
CA ILE A 459 -1.43 4.92 -5.96
C ILE A 459 -1.89 4.40 -4.61
N THR A 460 -3.22 4.30 -4.39
CA THR A 460 -3.79 4.07 -3.06
C THR A 460 -4.97 3.09 -3.06
N SER A 461 -5.31 2.59 -1.87
CA SER A 461 -6.40 1.65 -1.53
C SER A 461 -6.27 0.22 -2.03
N GLY A 462 -5.29 -0.08 -2.89
CA GLY A 462 -5.13 -1.38 -3.54
C GLY A 462 -6.04 -1.60 -4.75
N ARG A 463 -6.97 -0.68 -5.05
CA ARG A 463 -7.95 -0.79 -6.15
C ARG A 463 -7.50 -0.09 -7.44
N GLY A 464 -6.56 0.86 -7.35
CA GLY A 464 -6.08 1.64 -8.48
C GLY A 464 -4.95 0.95 -9.27
N THR A 465 -4.94 1.17 -10.58
CA THR A 465 -3.83 0.83 -11.49
C THR A 465 -3.37 2.07 -12.25
N ALA A 466 -2.08 2.40 -12.19
CA ALA A 466 -1.44 3.34 -13.10
C ALA A 466 -0.73 2.57 -14.22
N VAL A 467 -0.93 2.95 -15.48
CA VAL A 467 -0.32 2.30 -16.65
C VAL A 467 0.54 3.31 -17.40
N LEU A 468 1.80 2.96 -17.66
CA LEU A 468 2.71 3.81 -18.43
C LEU A 468 2.53 3.58 -19.93
N ALA A 469 2.20 4.64 -20.68
CA ALA A 469 2.23 4.56 -22.14
C ALA A 469 3.68 4.56 -22.66
N ASP A 470 4.59 5.25 -21.96
CA ASP A 470 6.04 5.23 -22.21
C ASP A 470 6.83 5.56 -20.92
N SER A 471 8.16 5.45 -20.96
CA SER A 471 9.05 5.63 -19.78
C SER A 471 9.25 7.08 -19.32
N GLN A 472 8.73 8.06 -20.05
CA GLN A 472 8.96 9.50 -19.79
C GLN A 472 7.71 10.20 -19.22
N GLN A 473 6.70 9.45 -18.79
CA GLN A 473 5.42 9.98 -18.32
C GLN A 473 5.50 10.57 -16.91
N ILE A 474 6.41 10.07 -16.09
CA ILE A 474 6.55 10.42 -14.68
C ILE A 474 8.02 10.56 -14.31
N LYS A 475 8.26 11.25 -13.19
CA LYS A 475 9.51 11.18 -12.45
C LYS A 475 9.42 10.03 -11.42
N PRO A 476 10.26 8.98 -11.50
CA PRO A 476 10.17 7.83 -10.60
C PRO A 476 10.22 8.20 -9.11
N GLU A 477 11.06 9.18 -8.74
CA GLU A 477 11.19 9.71 -7.38
C GLU A 477 9.93 10.41 -6.86
N ASN A 478 9.02 10.80 -7.76
CA ASN A 478 7.74 11.41 -7.42
C ASN A 478 6.57 10.42 -7.46
N LEU A 479 6.81 9.14 -7.73
CA LEU A 479 5.80 8.09 -7.55
C LEU A 479 5.80 7.57 -6.12
N TYR A 480 4.63 7.27 -5.56
CA TYR A 480 4.51 6.59 -4.27
C TYR A 480 3.29 5.68 -4.23
N PHE A 481 3.42 4.58 -3.50
CA PHE A 481 2.30 3.73 -3.11
C PHE A 481 1.86 4.12 -1.70
N GLY A 482 0.72 4.78 -1.57
CA GLY A 482 0.17 5.16 -0.26
C GLY A 482 -0.48 3.98 0.46
N PHE A 483 -1.39 4.27 1.39
CA PHE A 483 -2.12 3.25 2.14
C PHE A 483 -2.76 2.19 1.22
N ARG A 484 -2.44 0.91 1.46
CA ARG A 484 -2.78 -0.29 0.66
C ARG A 484 -2.31 -0.29 -0.79
N GLY A 485 -1.53 0.69 -1.21
CA GLY A 485 -0.90 0.78 -2.53
C GLY A 485 -1.88 0.55 -3.69
N GLY A 486 -1.54 -0.38 -4.58
CA GLY A 486 -2.17 -0.62 -5.86
C GLY A 486 -1.12 -1.04 -6.88
N ARG A 487 -1.42 -0.92 -8.18
CA ARG A 487 -0.53 -1.41 -9.24
C ARG A 487 0.08 -0.26 -10.06
N LEU A 488 1.39 -0.33 -10.27
CA LEU A 488 2.07 0.34 -11.39
C LEU A 488 2.35 -0.71 -12.47
N ASP A 489 1.67 -0.60 -13.60
CA ASP A 489 1.94 -1.39 -14.78
C ASP A 489 2.96 -0.67 -15.67
N LEU A 490 4.12 -1.30 -15.83
CA LEU A 490 5.20 -0.81 -16.67
C LEU A 490 4.86 -0.95 -18.16
N ASN A 491 3.96 -1.89 -18.51
CA ASN A 491 3.46 -2.06 -19.87
C ASN A 491 4.58 -2.09 -20.94
N GLY A 492 5.58 -2.94 -20.74
CA GLY A 492 6.75 -3.10 -21.60
C GLY A 492 7.84 -2.03 -21.45
N ASN A 493 7.66 -1.02 -20.60
CA ASN A 493 8.65 0.05 -20.40
C ASN A 493 9.71 -0.30 -19.36
N ASN A 494 10.92 0.20 -19.57
CA ASN A 494 11.98 0.14 -18.57
C ASN A 494 11.88 1.36 -17.64
N LEU A 495 12.06 1.13 -16.34
CA LEU A 495 12.01 2.20 -15.34
C LEU A 495 13.09 1.98 -14.27
N ALA A 496 13.72 3.08 -13.84
CA ALA A 496 14.76 3.04 -12.82
C ALA A 496 14.35 3.86 -11.59
N PHE A 497 14.61 3.34 -10.39
CA PHE A 497 14.39 4.01 -9.12
C PHE A 497 15.66 3.95 -8.26
N THR A 498 15.86 4.96 -7.42
CA THR A 498 16.79 4.85 -6.28
C THR A 498 16.24 3.88 -5.25
N HIS A 499 15.00 4.10 -4.83
CA HIS A 499 14.14 3.19 -4.06
C HIS A 499 12.67 3.41 -4.45
N ILE A 500 11.82 2.45 -4.12
CA ILE A 500 10.37 2.53 -4.37
C ILE A 500 9.68 3.01 -3.09
N ARG A 501 9.11 4.22 -3.10
CA ARG A 501 8.35 4.75 -1.96
C ARG A 501 7.03 4.00 -1.80
N HIS A 502 6.82 3.39 -0.64
CA HIS A 502 5.63 2.61 -0.36
C HIS A 502 5.26 2.64 1.14
N ALA A 503 3.97 2.74 1.43
CA ALA A 503 3.46 2.72 2.79
C ALA A 503 3.47 1.30 3.39
N ASP A 504 3.05 0.31 2.60
CA ASP A 504 2.81 -1.06 3.04
C ASP A 504 2.91 -2.08 1.90
N GLY A 505 2.56 -3.34 2.19
CA GLY A 505 2.65 -4.46 1.25
C GLY A 505 1.62 -4.49 0.13
N GLY A 506 0.72 -3.51 0.04
CA GLY A 506 -0.23 -3.39 -1.07
C GLY A 506 0.37 -2.78 -2.34
N ALA A 507 1.61 -2.27 -2.29
CA ALA A 507 2.34 -1.79 -3.46
C ALA A 507 2.66 -2.94 -4.44
N GLN A 508 2.38 -2.76 -5.72
CA GLN A 508 2.66 -3.76 -6.75
C GLN A 508 3.23 -3.13 -8.02
N ILE A 509 4.30 -3.72 -8.55
CA ILE A 509 4.86 -3.35 -9.86
C ILE A 509 4.74 -4.55 -10.79
N VAL A 510 4.09 -4.35 -11.92
CA VAL A 510 3.70 -5.42 -12.85
C VAL A 510 4.09 -5.04 -14.28
N ASN A 511 4.03 -6.02 -15.16
CA ASN A 511 4.03 -5.79 -16.60
C ASN A 511 2.87 -6.60 -17.19
N HIS A 512 1.83 -5.92 -17.67
CA HIS A 512 0.71 -6.60 -18.34
C HIS A 512 0.88 -6.70 -19.84
N ASN A 513 1.95 -6.13 -20.41
CA ASN A 513 2.24 -6.28 -21.83
C ASN A 513 2.67 -7.72 -22.14
N PRO A 514 1.94 -8.46 -23.00
CA PRO A 514 2.26 -9.85 -23.30
C PRO A 514 3.41 -10.00 -24.29
N ASP A 515 3.68 -8.96 -25.07
CA ASP A 515 4.58 -9.02 -26.23
C ASP A 515 5.95 -8.39 -25.95
N GLN A 516 6.04 -7.54 -24.93
CA GLN A 516 7.25 -6.79 -24.59
C GLN A 516 7.61 -6.95 -23.12
N ALA A 517 8.85 -7.37 -22.87
CA ALA A 517 9.41 -7.43 -21.52
C ALA A 517 9.69 -6.03 -20.97
N ALA A 518 9.45 -5.85 -19.68
CA ALA A 518 9.81 -4.64 -18.94
C ALA A 518 10.98 -4.92 -17.99
N THR A 519 11.79 -3.91 -17.71
CA THR A 519 12.90 -3.99 -16.74
C THR A 519 12.76 -2.91 -15.68
N LEU A 520 12.63 -3.34 -14.43
CA LEU A 520 12.72 -2.50 -13.24
C LEU A 520 14.18 -2.47 -12.76
N THR A 521 14.80 -1.29 -12.70
CA THR A 521 16.16 -1.12 -12.16
C THR A 521 16.12 -0.40 -10.81
N LEU A 522 16.78 -0.96 -9.79
CA LEU A 522 16.97 -0.34 -8.48
C LEU A 522 18.46 0.01 -8.29
N THR A 523 18.76 1.27 -7.97
CA THR A 523 20.14 1.76 -7.89
C THR A 523 20.64 2.05 -6.49
N GLY A 524 19.79 1.92 -5.47
CA GLY A 524 20.13 2.37 -4.11
C GLY A 524 20.34 3.86 -4.02
N ASN A 525 20.77 4.32 -2.84
CA ASN A 525 21.10 5.72 -2.64
C ASN A 525 22.42 6.05 -3.38
N PRO A 526 22.50 7.24 -4.02
CA PRO A 526 23.74 7.66 -4.66
C PRO A 526 24.84 7.89 -3.63
N VAL A 527 26.09 7.80 -4.07
CA VAL A 527 27.23 8.27 -3.26
C VAL A 527 27.12 9.80 -3.15
N LEU A 528 27.00 10.32 -1.93
CA LEU A 528 26.91 11.74 -1.69
C LEU A 528 28.27 12.40 -1.99
N SER A 529 28.32 13.37 -2.89
CA SER A 529 29.52 14.19 -3.08
C SER A 529 29.50 15.41 -2.14
N PRO A 530 30.67 15.94 -1.72
CA PRO A 530 30.76 17.13 -0.87
C PRO A 530 30.01 18.36 -1.42
N GLU A 531 29.90 18.42 -2.75
CA GLU A 531 29.25 19.50 -3.52
C GLU A 531 27.72 19.52 -3.30
N HIS A 532 27.14 18.37 -2.97
CA HIS A 532 25.71 18.17 -2.75
C HIS A 532 25.34 18.12 -1.26
N VAL A 533 26.27 18.42 -0.35
CA VAL A 533 25.97 18.59 1.07
C VAL A 533 25.08 19.83 1.26
N GLU A 534 24.05 19.69 2.10
CA GLU A 534 23.12 20.78 2.38
C GLU A 534 23.78 21.87 3.23
N TRP A 535 23.68 23.13 2.80
CA TRP A 535 24.16 24.28 3.57
C TRP A 535 22.98 25.01 4.21
N VAL A 536 22.90 24.93 5.54
CA VAL A 536 21.72 25.35 6.30
C VAL A 536 21.99 26.65 7.05
N GLN A 537 21.01 27.55 6.99
CA GLN A 537 21.04 28.79 7.74
C GLN A 537 20.68 28.55 9.21
N TRP A 538 21.34 29.27 10.13
CA TRP A 538 21.02 29.21 11.56
C TRP A 538 19.53 29.48 11.81
N GLY A 539 18.94 28.75 12.75
CA GLY A 539 17.51 28.80 13.04
C GLY A 539 16.65 27.84 12.21
N ASN A 540 17.14 27.35 11.07
CA ASN A 540 16.44 26.37 10.23
C ASN A 540 16.89 24.94 10.56
N ARG A 541 16.01 23.96 10.37
CA ARG A 541 16.36 22.53 10.41
C ARG A 541 16.84 22.08 9.04
N PRO A 542 17.76 21.10 8.96
CA PRO A 542 18.16 20.52 7.69
C PRO A 542 17.02 19.71 7.08
N GLN A 543 16.98 19.62 5.77
CA GLN A 543 16.07 18.75 5.02
C GLN A 543 16.59 17.32 4.93
N GLY A 544 17.92 17.14 4.94
CA GLY A 544 18.59 15.84 4.92
C GLY A 544 19.42 15.57 6.17
N ASN A 545 20.02 14.37 6.20
CA ASN A 545 20.96 13.98 7.25
C ASN A 545 22.36 14.57 7.06
N ALA A 546 22.70 14.96 5.83
CA ALA A 546 24.00 15.48 5.44
C ALA A 546 23.93 17.00 5.26
N ALA A 547 24.04 17.71 6.38
CA ALA A 547 23.90 19.16 6.42
C ALA A 547 24.98 19.82 7.27
N VAL A 548 25.42 21.00 6.83
CA VAL A 548 26.42 21.84 7.48
C VAL A 548 25.87 23.24 7.71
N TYR A 549 26.19 23.80 8.87
CA TYR A 549 25.92 25.18 9.24
C TYR A 549 27.23 25.97 9.22
N GLU A 550 27.19 27.16 8.64
CA GLU A 550 28.30 28.09 8.62
C GLU A 550 28.07 29.19 9.66
N TYR A 551 29.07 29.42 10.51
CA TYR A 551 29.08 30.49 11.49
C TYR A 551 30.30 31.40 11.32
N ILE A 552 30.06 32.61 10.84
CA ILE A 552 31.08 33.67 10.86
C ILE A 552 31.10 34.26 12.27
N ASN A 553 32.05 33.85 13.09
CA ASN A 553 32.08 34.14 14.53
C ASN A 553 32.62 35.55 14.83
N PRO A 554 31.76 36.55 15.15
CA PRO A 554 32.21 37.92 15.38
C PRO A 554 33.02 38.07 16.67
N HIS A 555 32.91 37.11 17.60
CA HIS A 555 33.62 37.13 18.89
C HIS A 555 35.05 36.58 18.80
N ARG A 556 35.46 36.04 17.66
CA ARG A 556 36.79 35.45 17.42
C ARG A 556 37.38 35.92 16.10
N ASN A 557 37.60 37.23 15.97
CA ASN A 557 38.24 37.85 14.78
C ASN A 557 37.60 37.42 13.45
N ARG A 558 36.27 37.19 13.41
CA ARG A 558 35.53 36.71 12.24
C ARG A 558 36.02 35.36 11.68
N ARG A 559 36.63 34.51 12.51
CA ARG A 559 36.92 33.11 12.15
C ARG A 559 35.61 32.43 11.73
N THR A 560 35.65 31.67 10.64
CA THR A 560 34.49 30.89 10.19
C THR A 560 34.55 29.50 10.83
N ASP A 561 33.48 29.12 11.51
CA ASP A 561 33.30 27.87 12.23
C ASP A 561 32.19 27.06 11.55
N TYR A 562 32.39 25.76 11.34
CA TYR A 562 31.42 24.87 10.70
C TYR A 562 30.85 23.87 11.71
N PHE A 563 29.53 23.66 11.66
CA PHE A 563 28.82 22.82 12.61
C PHE A 563 27.83 21.87 11.93
N ILE A 564 27.54 20.75 12.60
CA ILE A 564 26.40 19.88 12.32
C ILE A 564 25.40 20.01 13.47
N LEU A 565 24.11 20.03 13.16
CA LEU A 565 23.06 19.93 14.18
C LEU A 565 22.97 18.48 14.68
N LYS A 566 23.16 18.28 15.98
CA LYS A 566 23.03 16.96 16.61
C LYS A 566 21.58 16.47 16.55
N PRO A 567 21.34 15.13 16.55
CA PRO A 567 19.98 14.59 16.68
C PRO A 567 19.25 15.17 17.90
N GLY A 568 18.03 15.70 17.69
CA GLY A 568 17.26 16.36 18.74
C GLY A 568 17.71 17.79 19.10
N GLY A 569 18.79 18.28 18.48
CA GLY A 569 19.31 19.63 18.69
C GLY A 569 18.31 20.74 18.33
N ASN A 570 18.43 21.86 19.02
CA ASN A 570 17.69 23.09 18.76
C ASN A 570 18.46 23.94 17.74
N PRO A 571 17.97 24.11 16.50
CA PRO A 571 18.63 24.91 15.48
C PRO A 571 18.71 26.41 15.82
N ARG A 572 17.96 26.87 16.84
CA ARG A 572 17.98 28.24 17.36
C ARG A 572 18.89 28.41 18.57
N GLU A 573 19.57 27.36 19.04
CA GLU A 573 20.61 27.50 20.06
C GLU A 573 21.79 28.28 19.46
N PHE A 574 22.39 29.19 20.23
CA PHE A 574 23.58 29.92 19.77
C PHE A 574 24.75 28.97 19.51
N PHE A 575 25.55 29.25 18.49
CA PHE A 575 26.74 28.48 18.22
C PHE A 575 27.78 28.66 19.35
N PRO A 576 28.53 27.61 19.71
CA PRO A 576 29.67 27.73 20.62
C PRO A 576 30.75 28.67 20.08
N LEU A 577 31.46 29.37 20.97
CA LEU A 577 32.41 30.41 20.56
C LEU A 577 33.84 29.89 20.34
N ASN A 578 34.21 28.77 20.96
CA ASN A 578 35.60 28.32 21.08
C ASN A 578 35.90 26.98 20.41
N MET A 579 35.29 26.70 19.25
CA MET A 579 35.56 25.47 18.48
C MET A 579 35.22 24.20 19.28
N GLU A 580 34.11 24.24 20.01
CA GLU A 580 33.66 23.18 20.91
C GLU A 580 32.26 22.67 20.52
N ASN A 581 31.90 21.51 21.03
CA ASN A 581 30.55 20.97 20.89
C ASN A 581 29.62 21.55 21.97
N SER A 582 28.33 21.65 21.67
CA SER A 582 27.28 21.89 22.67
C SER A 582 26.24 20.77 22.69
N THR A 583 25.13 20.98 23.39
CA THR A 583 23.97 20.09 23.36
C THR A 583 23.39 19.99 21.94
N SER A 584 23.30 21.11 21.22
CA SER A 584 22.73 21.14 19.86
C SER A 584 23.76 21.05 18.75
N TRP A 585 24.98 21.56 18.96
CA TRP A 585 25.95 21.72 17.88
C TRP A 585 27.16 20.80 18.02
N GLN A 586 27.58 20.20 16.91
CA GLN A 586 28.86 19.52 16.79
C GLN A 586 29.78 20.34 15.90
N PHE A 587 30.92 20.80 16.43
CA PHE A 587 31.95 21.49 15.66
C PHE A 587 32.68 20.50 14.76
N ILE A 588 32.88 20.88 13.49
CA ILE A 588 33.53 20.03 12.47
C ILE A 588 34.67 20.74 11.73
N GLY A 589 35.10 21.91 12.22
CA GLY A 589 36.31 22.58 11.72
C GLY A 589 36.08 23.99 11.20
N ASN A 590 37.12 24.53 10.56
CA ASN A 590 37.18 25.93 10.10
C ASN A 590 37.35 26.04 8.58
N ASN A 591 37.30 24.91 7.85
CA ASN A 591 37.46 24.87 6.41
C ASN A 591 36.18 24.32 5.77
N ARG A 592 35.62 25.09 4.84
CA ARG A 592 34.34 24.79 4.18
C ARG A 592 34.35 23.46 3.44
N GLN A 593 35.40 23.21 2.68
CA GLN A 593 35.54 22.02 1.85
C GLN A 593 35.73 20.78 2.72
N GLN A 594 36.61 20.86 3.73
CA GLN A 594 36.85 19.75 4.66
C GLN A 594 35.59 19.42 5.47
N ALA A 595 34.82 20.43 5.88
CA ALA A 595 33.54 20.22 6.55
C ALA A 595 32.56 19.44 5.66
N ALA A 596 32.39 19.86 4.40
CA ALA A 596 31.54 19.15 3.45
C ALA A 596 32.04 17.74 3.13
N GLU A 597 33.36 17.55 2.97
CA GLU A 597 33.98 16.24 2.78
C GLU A 597 33.72 15.31 3.97
N GLN A 598 33.89 15.81 5.19
CA GLN A 598 33.65 15.03 6.41
C GLN A 598 32.18 14.62 6.53
N VAL A 599 31.23 15.52 6.24
CA VAL A 599 29.80 15.20 6.28
C VAL A 599 29.41 14.21 5.19
N ALA A 600 29.89 14.41 3.96
CA ALA A 600 29.64 13.49 2.87
C ALA A 600 30.20 12.09 3.15
N GLN A 601 31.44 12.00 3.67
CA GLN A 601 32.05 10.73 4.07
C GLN A 601 31.30 10.07 5.22
N ALA A 602 30.87 10.83 6.23
CA ALA A 602 30.12 10.29 7.37
C ALA A 602 28.75 9.74 6.94
N GLU A 603 28.03 10.45 6.05
CA GLU A 603 26.76 9.93 5.50
C GLU A 603 27.01 8.70 4.62
N ASN A 604 28.06 8.74 3.78
CA ASN A 604 28.44 7.61 2.95
C ASN A 604 29.00 6.42 3.76
N ALA A 605 29.32 6.57 5.04
CA ALA A 605 29.73 5.45 5.89
C ALA A 605 28.53 4.75 6.55
N ARG A 606 27.33 5.33 6.47
CA ARG A 606 26.10 4.70 6.98
C ARG A 606 25.67 3.56 6.06
N PRO A 607 25.12 2.47 6.61
CA PRO A 607 24.56 1.39 5.80
C PRO A 607 23.48 1.91 4.85
N ASP A 608 23.64 1.66 3.55
CA ASP A 608 22.62 1.97 2.56
C ASP A 608 21.59 0.84 2.51
N LEU A 609 20.51 0.99 3.30
CA LEU A 609 19.42 0.01 3.38
C LEU A 609 18.20 0.51 2.60
N ILE A 610 17.95 -0.10 1.44
CA ILE A 610 16.71 0.11 0.68
C ILE A 610 15.78 -1.09 0.86
N THR A 611 14.47 -0.83 0.98
CA THR A 611 13.48 -1.90 1.14
C THR A 611 12.35 -1.75 0.15
N PHE A 612 11.82 -2.87 -0.34
CA PHE A 612 10.50 -2.94 -0.98
C PHE A 612 9.67 -4.05 -0.34
N GLY A 613 8.60 -3.68 0.36
CA GLY A 613 7.68 -4.60 1.04
C GLY A 613 6.43 -4.96 0.24
N GLY A 614 6.32 -4.45 -0.99
CA GLY A 614 5.27 -4.78 -1.93
C GLY A 614 5.53 -6.09 -2.70
N TYR A 615 4.88 -6.22 -3.86
CA TYR A 615 4.96 -7.39 -4.72
C TYR A 615 5.47 -7.04 -6.11
N LEU A 616 6.40 -7.84 -6.65
CA LEU A 616 6.90 -7.70 -8.01
C LEU A 616 6.32 -8.80 -8.92
N GLY A 617 5.68 -8.42 -10.03
CA GLY A 617 4.89 -9.31 -10.89
C GLY A 617 3.43 -9.45 -10.43
N GLU A 618 2.60 -10.14 -11.19
CA GLU A 618 1.22 -10.43 -10.78
C GLU A 618 1.15 -11.58 -9.77
N ASN A 619 0.26 -11.43 -8.78
CA ASN A 619 -0.04 -12.49 -7.84
C ASN A 619 -1.12 -13.41 -8.44
N ALA A 620 -1.03 -14.73 -8.21
CA ALA A 620 -1.98 -15.73 -8.74
C ALA A 620 -3.41 -15.60 -8.17
N GLN A 621 -3.72 -14.54 -7.43
CA GLN A 621 -4.89 -14.37 -6.60
C GLN A 621 -5.48 -12.96 -6.79
N THR A 622 -6.39 -12.79 -7.75
CA THR A 622 -7.44 -11.75 -7.66
C THR A 622 -8.77 -12.26 -8.25
N GLY A 623 -9.35 -13.29 -7.63
CA GLY A 623 -10.69 -13.77 -7.96
C GLY A 623 -11.86 -12.98 -7.35
N LYS A 624 -11.60 -11.96 -6.51
CA LYS A 624 -12.65 -11.05 -6.02
C LYS A 624 -12.10 -9.64 -5.91
N ALA A 625 -12.46 -8.79 -6.87
CA ALA A 625 -12.27 -7.35 -6.73
C ALA A 625 -13.02 -6.86 -5.48
N ALA A 626 -12.39 -5.98 -4.69
CA ALA A 626 -13.11 -5.24 -3.65
C ALA A 626 -14.31 -4.52 -4.30
N PRO A 627 -15.44 -4.35 -3.59
CA PRO A 627 -16.62 -3.71 -4.15
C PRO A 627 -16.26 -2.34 -4.75
N SER A 628 -16.61 -2.14 -6.02
CA SER A 628 -16.41 -0.87 -6.71
C SER A 628 -17.33 0.21 -6.11
N TYR A 629 -16.89 1.47 -6.15
CA TYR A 629 -17.71 2.63 -5.80
C TYR A 629 -19.09 2.61 -6.48
N SER A 630 -19.15 2.18 -7.75
CA SER A 630 -20.42 2.13 -8.51
C SER A 630 -21.45 1.15 -7.94
N LYS A 631 -21.05 0.24 -7.03
CA LYS A 631 -21.93 -0.77 -6.44
C LYS A 631 -22.24 -0.55 -4.97
N THR A 632 -21.65 0.44 -4.31
CA THR A 632 -21.75 0.57 -2.84
C THR A 632 -22.26 1.93 -2.38
N ASN A 633 -23.59 2.05 -2.27
CA ASN A 633 -24.29 2.69 -1.13
C ASN A 633 -25.22 3.89 -1.39
N ILE A 634 -25.31 4.48 -2.59
CA ILE A 634 -26.33 5.53 -2.88
C ILE A 634 -26.99 5.36 -4.26
N GLU A 635 -27.22 4.12 -4.69
CA GLU A 635 -28.23 3.82 -5.72
C GLU A 635 -29.36 3.03 -5.08
N TRP A 636 -30.29 3.74 -4.43
CA TRP A 636 -31.64 3.21 -4.28
C TRP A 636 -32.38 3.60 -5.54
N VAL A 637 -32.50 2.64 -6.46
CA VAL A 637 -33.34 2.72 -7.65
C VAL A 637 -34.71 3.26 -7.24
N ASN A 638 -35.07 4.43 -7.75
CA ASN A 638 -36.44 4.92 -7.70
C ASN A 638 -37.33 3.95 -8.47
N SER A 639 -38.32 3.34 -7.81
CA SER A 639 -39.64 3.10 -8.39
C SER A 639 -40.67 2.92 -7.27
N PRO A 640 -41.69 3.80 -7.16
CA PRO A 640 -42.89 3.50 -6.40
C PRO A 640 -43.79 2.57 -7.24
N ASN A 641 -44.29 1.51 -6.61
CA ASN A 641 -45.39 0.65 -7.05
C ASN A 641 -45.27 -0.08 -8.41
N THR A 642 -44.93 -1.37 -8.36
CA THR A 642 -45.54 -2.39 -9.23
C THR A 642 -45.70 -3.70 -8.45
N PRO A 643 -46.87 -4.38 -8.48
CA PRO A 643 -47.05 -5.64 -7.76
C PRO A 643 -46.24 -6.75 -8.41
N HIS A 644 -45.49 -7.50 -7.59
CA HIS A 644 -44.82 -8.72 -7.99
C HIS A 644 -45.82 -9.75 -8.53
N LYS A 645 -45.62 -10.19 -9.78
CA LYS A 645 -46.04 -11.53 -10.23
C LYS A 645 -44.85 -12.49 -10.08
N PRO A 646 -45.02 -13.68 -9.49
CA PRO A 646 -43.96 -14.68 -9.42
C PRO A 646 -43.85 -15.43 -10.75
N SER A 647 -42.63 -15.64 -11.24
CA SER A 647 -42.35 -16.59 -12.32
C SER A 647 -41.66 -17.83 -11.73
N PRO A 648 -42.13 -19.05 -12.02
CA PRO A 648 -41.59 -20.29 -11.47
C PRO A 648 -40.53 -20.87 -12.42
N TYR A 649 -39.42 -21.36 -11.88
CA TYR A 649 -38.60 -22.34 -12.59
C TYR A 649 -38.17 -23.45 -11.64
N THR A 650 -38.90 -24.56 -11.73
CA THR A 650 -38.46 -25.91 -11.42
C THR A 650 -38.23 -26.64 -12.74
N ASN A 651 -37.05 -27.23 -12.96
CA ASN A 651 -36.91 -28.68 -13.19
C ASN A 651 -35.52 -29.10 -13.71
N THR A 652 -35.20 -30.32 -13.29
CA THR A 652 -34.04 -31.21 -13.41
C THR A 652 -33.81 -31.77 -14.85
N PRO A 653 -32.79 -32.62 -15.12
CA PRO A 653 -32.01 -32.67 -16.36
C PRO A 653 -32.35 -33.84 -17.30
N THR A 654 -31.88 -33.77 -18.56
CA THR A 654 -31.68 -34.95 -19.42
C THR A 654 -30.57 -34.75 -20.47
N ARG A 655 -30.01 -35.89 -20.87
CA ARG A 655 -28.73 -36.16 -21.56
C ARG A 655 -28.95 -36.41 -23.07
N THR A 656 -27.82 -36.40 -23.81
CA THR A 656 -27.50 -37.08 -25.10
C THR A 656 -27.48 -36.23 -26.39
N GLY A 657 -26.44 -36.46 -27.21
CA GLY A 657 -26.41 -36.11 -28.64
C GLY A 657 -25.07 -35.57 -29.14
N ALA A 658 -24.38 -36.35 -29.98
CA ALA A 658 -23.00 -36.17 -30.45
C ALA A 658 -22.82 -35.15 -31.61
N GLY A 659 -21.57 -34.72 -31.86
CA GLY A 659 -21.14 -34.15 -33.14
C GLY A 659 -19.91 -33.22 -33.10
N VAL A 660 -18.74 -33.76 -33.44
CA VAL A 660 -17.47 -33.07 -33.82
C VAL A 660 -17.37 -33.20 -35.36
N PRO A 661 -16.89 -32.23 -36.19
CA PRO A 661 -15.46 -31.87 -36.22
C PRO A 661 -14.99 -30.44 -36.64
N THR A 662 -13.80 -30.14 -36.10
CA THR A 662 -12.60 -29.39 -36.55
C THR A 662 -12.55 -28.76 -37.95
N ILE A 663 -12.05 -27.50 -38.07
CA ILE A 663 -11.24 -27.01 -39.22
C ILE A 663 -10.15 -26.00 -38.78
N THR A 664 -9.02 -26.14 -39.47
CA THR A 664 -7.64 -25.64 -39.35
C THR A 664 -7.37 -24.26 -39.98
N ALA A 665 -6.24 -23.64 -39.64
CA ALA A 665 -5.71 -22.37 -40.16
C ALA A 665 -4.87 -22.49 -41.46
N SER A 666 -4.77 -21.41 -42.25
CA SER A 666 -3.71 -21.22 -43.28
C SER A 666 -3.47 -19.75 -43.70
N LYS A 667 -2.18 -19.40 -43.91
CA LYS A 667 -1.62 -18.11 -44.43
C LYS A 667 -1.39 -18.14 -45.96
N LYS A 668 -1.48 -17.00 -46.68
CA LYS A 668 -0.44 -16.31 -47.52
C LYS A 668 -0.98 -15.37 -48.65
N ALA A 669 -0.45 -14.13 -48.65
CA ALA A 669 0.19 -13.29 -49.71
C ALA A 669 -0.42 -12.94 -51.13
N ALA A 670 -0.49 -11.61 -51.37
CA ALA A 670 0.03 -10.76 -52.48
C ALA A 670 -0.60 -10.63 -53.93
N THR A 671 -1.17 -9.42 -54.22
CA THR A 671 -1.14 -8.47 -55.42
C THR A 671 -1.17 -8.94 -56.90
N PRO A 672 -1.47 -8.08 -57.95
CA PRO A 672 -1.82 -6.64 -58.05
C PRO A 672 -3.01 -6.23 -59.00
N ALA A 673 -3.24 -4.90 -59.18
CA ALA A 673 -4.31 -4.14 -59.92
C ALA A 673 -4.15 -4.11 -61.49
N PRO A 674 -4.89 -3.36 -62.38
CA PRO A 674 -5.35 -1.92 -62.29
C PRO A 674 -6.62 -1.41 -63.09
N THR A 675 -6.84 -0.06 -63.08
CA THR A 675 -7.60 0.88 -64.00
C THR A 675 -9.13 1.04 -63.92
N SER A 676 -9.81 2.19 -64.17
CA SER A 676 -9.60 3.67 -64.18
C SER A 676 -10.91 4.35 -64.68
N HIS A 677 -11.31 5.55 -64.18
CA HIS A 677 -11.82 6.72 -64.97
C HIS A 677 -12.62 7.78 -64.15
N GLY A 678 -12.25 9.08 -64.33
CA GLY A 678 -13.20 10.17 -64.68
C GLY A 678 -13.63 11.23 -63.65
N MET A 679 -12.99 12.42 -63.69
CA MET A 679 -13.21 13.73 -62.98
C MET A 679 -14.46 14.56 -63.48
N PRO A 680 -14.83 15.81 -63.03
CA PRO A 680 -14.03 16.91 -62.36
C PRO A 680 -14.67 17.96 -61.34
N THR A 681 -13.82 18.46 -60.41
CA THR A 681 -13.53 19.85 -59.87
C THR A 681 -14.62 20.85 -59.39
N ALA A 682 -14.52 21.72 -58.35
CA ALA A 682 -13.52 22.27 -57.36
C ALA A 682 -14.28 23.25 -56.38
N PRO A 683 -13.72 24.01 -55.38
CA PRO A 683 -12.35 24.12 -54.84
C PRO A 683 -12.15 24.11 -53.29
N LYS A 684 -10.96 23.64 -52.87
CA LYS A 684 -10.03 24.07 -51.79
C LYS A 684 -10.56 24.57 -50.43
N THR A 685 -10.40 23.73 -49.40
CA THR A 685 -10.01 24.13 -48.03
C THR A 685 -8.75 23.35 -47.61
N GLY A 686 -7.86 24.02 -46.87
CA GLY A 686 -6.45 23.66 -46.69
C GLY A 686 -6.12 22.30 -46.08
N ASN A 687 -4.93 21.82 -46.46
CA ASN A 687 -4.30 20.56 -46.11
C ASN A 687 -4.26 20.28 -44.58
N PHE A 688 -4.92 19.21 -44.16
CA PHE A 688 -4.43 18.33 -43.09
C PHE A 688 -3.71 17.17 -43.76
N SER A 689 -2.40 17.29 -43.92
CA SER A 689 -1.55 16.15 -44.28
C SER A 689 -0.18 16.38 -43.65
N ASP A 690 0.01 15.82 -42.46
CA ASP A 690 1.22 15.05 -42.16
C ASP A 690 1.03 14.22 -40.89
N ILE A 691 1.72 13.07 -40.87
CA ILE A 691 1.67 11.93 -39.94
C ILE A 691 0.58 10.87 -40.26
N THR A 692 0.66 10.27 -41.45
CA THR A 692 0.19 8.89 -41.68
C THR A 692 1.40 7.97 -41.76
N GLY A 693 1.69 7.22 -40.70
CA GLY A 693 2.77 6.25 -40.67
C GLY A 693 2.51 5.25 -39.54
N GLU A 694 2.81 3.98 -39.80
CA GLU A 694 2.60 2.80 -38.94
C GLU A 694 2.90 3.02 -37.44
N ALA A 695 3.87 3.87 -37.11
CA ALA A 695 4.22 4.28 -35.74
C ALA A 695 3.09 5.02 -34.98
N ALA A 696 2.28 5.83 -35.66
CA ALA A 696 1.14 6.51 -35.03
C ALA A 696 -0.01 5.53 -34.73
N ILE A 697 -0.20 4.54 -35.62
CA ILE A 697 -1.16 3.44 -35.44
C ILE A 697 -0.70 2.53 -34.29
N GLU A 698 0.59 2.20 -34.24
CA GLU A 698 1.18 1.38 -33.18
C GLU A 698 1.14 2.08 -31.81
N LYS A 699 1.42 3.39 -31.77
CA LYS A 699 1.27 4.20 -30.55
C LYS A 699 -0.17 4.29 -30.06
N THR A 700 -1.13 4.41 -30.99
CA THR A 700 -2.57 4.39 -30.67
C THR A 700 -3.02 3.02 -30.18
N ARG A 701 -2.51 1.94 -30.79
CA ARG A 701 -2.73 0.55 -30.35
C ARG A 701 -2.14 0.30 -28.97
N HIS A 702 -0.95 0.82 -28.67
CA HIS A 702 -0.29 0.67 -27.37
C HIS A 702 -1.08 1.35 -26.24
N ILE A 703 -1.62 2.55 -26.48
CA ILE A 703 -2.48 3.26 -25.53
C ILE A 703 -3.83 2.54 -25.36
N ALA A 704 -4.43 2.06 -26.45
CA ALA A 704 -5.67 1.29 -26.39
C ALA A 704 -5.49 -0.03 -25.62
N ASN A 705 -4.38 -0.73 -25.84
CA ASN A 705 -4.00 -1.94 -25.11
C ASN A 705 -3.74 -1.65 -23.63
N ALA A 706 -3.04 -0.55 -23.30
CA ALA A 706 -2.83 -0.10 -21.92
C ALA A 706 -4.16 0.13 -21.17
N ALA A 707 -5.16 0.70 -21.84
CA ALA A 707 -6.50 0.90 -21.29
C ALA A 707 -7.30 -0.39 -21.10
N VAL A 708 -6.95 -1.47 -21.82
CA VAL A 708 -7.55 -2.79 -21.69
C VAL A 708 -6.84 -3.59 -20.60
N TYR A 709 -5.51 -3.69 -20.64
CA TYR A 709 -4.71 -4.50 -19.72
C TYR A 709 -4.72 -4.00 -18.28
N GLY A 710 -4.90 -2.69 -18.06
CA GLY A 710 -5.05 -2.16 -16.70
C GLY A 710 -6.30 -2.64 -15.95
N ARG A 711 -7.25 -3.30 -16.63
CA ARG A 711 -8.49 -3.83 -16.05
C ARG A 711 -8.29 -5.23 -15.43
N PRO A 712 -8.93 -5.53 -14.29
CA PRO A 712 -8.77 -6.81 -13.58
C PRO A 712 -8.91 -8.07 -14.46
N GLU A 713 -9.85 -8.07 -15.41
CA GLU A 713 -10.15 -9.21 -16.27
C GLU A 713 -9.10 -9.53 -17.35
N TYR A 714 -8.16 -8.62 -17.61
CA TYR A 714 -7.13 -8.76 -18.66
C TYR A 714 -5.70 -8.71 -18.11
N ARG A 715 -5.52 -8.88 -16.79
CA ARG A 715 -4.20 -8.83 -16.15
C ARG A 715 -3.38 -10.06 -16.51
N TYR A 716 -2.39 -9.88 -17.38
CA TYR A 716 -1.41 -10.90 -17.75
C TYR A 716 -0.13 -10.75 -16.93
N ASN A 717 0.50 -11.84 -16.50
CA ASN A 717 1.83 -11.77 -15.88
C ASN A 717 2.91 -11.73 -16.97
N GLY A 718 3.12 -10.57 -17.59
CA GLY A 718 4.13 -10.37 -18.63
C GLY A 718 5.56 -10.55 -18.12
N ALA A 719 6.51 -10.64 -19.04
CA ALA A 719 7.93 -10.74 -18.69
C ALA A 719 8.38 -9.46 -17.97
N LEU A 720 8.86 -9.59 -16.74
CA LEU A 720 9.36 -8.49 -15.92
C LEU A 720 10.69 -8.90 -15.32
N ASN A 721 11.73 -8.11 -15.61
CA ASN A 721 13.06 -8.27 -15.03
C ASN A 721 13.26 -7.30 -13.86
N LEU A 722 14.01 -7.73 -12.86
CA LEU A 722 14.49 -6.89 -11.77
C LEU A 722 16.02 -6.79 -11.84
N HIS A 723 16.56 -5.60 -12.02
CA HIS A 723 18.00 -5.33 -11.98
C HIS A 723 18.34 -4.51 -10.74
N TYR A 724 19.06 -5.08 -9.80
CA TYR A 724 19.66 -4.35 -8.69
C TYR A 724 21.11 -4.02 -9.03
N ARG A 725 21.38 -2.72 -9.22
CA ARG A 725 22.68 -2.18 -9.61
C ARG A 725 23.05 -1.02 -8.68
N PRO A 726 23.35 -1.30 -7.41
CA PRO A 726 23.59 -0.25 -6.44
C PRO A 726 24.81 0.60 -6.81
N LYS A 727 24.73 1.90 -6.54
CA LYS A 727 25.89 2.81 -6.71
C LYS A 727 26.94 2.61 -5.62
N ARG A 728 26.55 2.00 -4.50
CA ARG A 728 27.40 1.71 -3.35
C ARG A 728 27.52 0.21 -3.15
N THR A 729 28.73 -0.30 -2.96
CA THR A 729 28.97 -1.76 -2.85
C THR A 729 28.48 -2.36 -1.54
N ASP A 730 28.28 -1.56 -0.50
CA ASP A 730 27.71 -1.95 0.79
C ASP A 730 26.17 -1.86 0.83
N SER A 731 25.55 -1.39 -0.25
CA SER A 731 24.09 -1.27 -0.35
C SER A 731 23.41 -2.62 -0.16
N THR A 732 22.29 -2.60 0.56
CA THR A 732 21.45 -3.76 0.80
C THR A 732 20.02 -3.48 0.37
N LEU A 733 19.50 -4.32 -0.54
CA LEU A 733 18.10 -4.36 -0.93
C LEU A 733 17.38 -5.46 -0.14
N LEU A 734 16.45 -5.07 0.72
CA LEU A 734 15.52 -5.97 1.37
C LEU A 734 14.22 -6.08 0.56
N LEU A 735 13.84 -7.30 0.21
CA LEU A 735 12.51 -7.64 -0.31
C LEU A 735 11.76 -8.43 0.76
N ASN A 736 10.82 -7.78 1.45
CA ASN A 736 10.04 -8.38 2.54
C ASN A 736 8.54 -8.52 2.23
N GLY A 737 8.18 -8.51 0.94
CA GLY A 737 6.82 -8.80 0.46
C GLY A 737 6.78 -10.11 -0.34
N GLY A 738 6.85 -10.02 -1.67
CA GLY A 738 6.91 -11.21 -2.52
C GLY A 738 7.22 -10.91 -3.98
N MET A 739 7.41 -11.95 -4.77
CA MET A 739 7.84 -11.83 -6.16
C MET A 739 7.37 -13.02 -7.01
N ASN A 740 6.86 -12.76 -8.22
CA ASN A 740 6.51 -13.76 -9.23
C ASN A 740 6.84 -13.25 -10.63
N LEU A 741 8.12 -13.29 -10.97
CA LEU A 741 8.64 -12.78 -12.23
C LEU A 741 8.73 -13.88 -13.30
N ASN A 742 8.20 -13.58 -14.48
CA ASN A 742 8.45 -14.32 -15.71
C ASN A 742 9.72 -13.82 -16.43
N GLY A 743 10.68 -13.29 -15.66
CA GLY A 743 11.93 -12.70 -16.14
C GLY A 743 13.08 -12.96 -15.17
N GLU A 744 14.21 -12.29 -15.40
CA GLU A 744 15.41 -12.45 -14.58
C GLU A 744 15.49 -11.47 -13.41
N VAL A 745 16.17 -11.91 -12.35
CA VAL A 745 16.68 -11.06 -11.28
C VAL A 745 18.20 -10.97 -11.45
N LEU A 746 18.72 -9.79 -11.78
CA LEU A 746 20.15 -9.51 -11.85
C LEU A 746 20.57 -8.73 -10.60
N ILE A 747 21.60 -9.22 -9.92
CA ILE A 747 22.24 -8.60 -8.75
C ILE A 747 23.68 -8.31 -9.14
N GLU A 748 24.00 -7.03 -9.33
CA GLU A 748 25.32 -6.59 -9.82
C GLU A 748 26.00 -5.73 -8.75
N GLY A 749 26.73 -6.40 -7.84
CA GLY A 749 27.22 -5.81 -6.59
C GLY A 749 26.15 -5.70 -5.49
N GLY A 750 26.59 -5.35 -4.27
CA GLY A 750 25.71 -5.18 -3.11
C GLY A 750 25.11 -6.48 -2.58
N ASN A 751 24.14 -6.34 -1.66
CA ASN A 751 23.46 -7.44 -1.00
C ASN A 751 21.96 -7.39 -1.32
N MET A 752 21.36 -8.51 -1.71
CA MET A 752 19.92 -8.68 -1.80
C MET A 752 19.47 -9.67 -0.73
N ILE A 753 18.53 -9.26 0.12
CA ILE A 753 17.92 -10.11 1.15
C ILE A 753 16.45 -10.31 0.79
N VAL A 754 16.03 -11.55 0.66
CA VAL A 754 14.61 -11.94 0.59
C VAL A 754 14.20 -12.53 1.93
N SER A 755 13.10 -12.06 2.51
CA SER A 755 12.66 -12.47 3.85
C SER A 755 11.14 -12.42 3.96
N GLY A 756 10.58 -13.16 4.91
CA GLY A 756 9.25 -12.85 5.43
C GLY A 756 9.23 -11.51 6.16
N ARG A 757 8.08 -11.16 6.75
CA ARG A 757 7.90 -9.91 7.52
C ARG A 757 7.14 -10.15 8.82
N PRO A 758 7.42 -9.37 9.88
CA PRO A 758 6.64 -9.42 11.11
C PRO A 758 5.14 -9.18 10.86
N VAL A 759 4.30 -9.85 11.64
CA VAL A 759 2.88 -9.48 11.73
C VAL A 759 2.80 -8.06 12.32
N PRO A 760 2.10 -7.11 11.66
CA PRO A 760 1.98 -5.77 12.19
C PRO A 760 1.11 -5.77 13.45
N HIS A 761 1.59 -5.15 14.52
CA HIS A 761 0.81 -4.82 15.71
C HIS A 761 0.62 -3.30 15.84
N ALA A 762 -0.43 -2.89 16.53
CA ALA A 762 -0.63 -1.50 16.89
C ALA A 762 0.52 -1.01 17.76
N TYR A 763 0.95 0.24 17.54
CA TYR A 763 2.10 0.80 18.24
C TYR A 763 1.83 0.83 19.74
N ASP A 764 2.82 0.45 20.56
CA ASP A 764 2.72 0.54 22.01
C ASP A 764 3.11 1.95 22.45
N HIS A 765 2.11 2.79 22.71
CA HIS A 765 2.34 4.18 23.14
C HIS A 765 2.88 4.28 24.58
N GLN A 766 2.75 3.22 25.38
CA GLN A 766 3.29 3.19 26.75
C GLN A 766 4.78 2.87 26.72
N ALA A 767 5.16 1.80 26.01
CA ALA A 767 6.56 1.42 25.83
C ALA A 767 7.29 2.24 24.75
N LYS A 768 6.56 3.06 23.98
CA LYS A 768 7.06 3.87 22.85
C LYS A 768 7.85 3.04 21.85
N ARG A 769 7.27 1.93 21.41
CA ARG A 769 7.87 1.03 20.44
C ARG A 769 6.81 0.33 19.59
N GLU A 770 7.20 -0.06 18.39
CA GLU A 770 6.45 -1.03 17.60
C GLU A 770 6.69 -2.44 18.18
N PRO A 771 5.63 -3.18 18.54
CA PRO A 771 5.79 -4.58 18.93
C PRO A 771 6.21 -5.42 17.72
N VAL A 772 7.33 -6.14 17.86
CA VAL A 772 7.81 -7.13 16.90
C VAL A 772 7.99 -8.43 17.65
N LEU A 773 7.11 -9.39 17.39
CA LEU A 773 7.07 -10.67 18.10
C LEU A 773 7.84 -11.72 17.29
N GLU A 774 8.82 -12.37 17.92
CA GLU A 774 9.71 -13.32 17.26
C GLU A 774 8.97 -14.54 16.68
N ASN A 775 7.82 -14.90 17.23
CA ASN A 775 6.98 -16.02 16.80
C ASN A 775 5.86 -15.62 15.81
N GLU A 776 5.66 -14.33 15.54
CA GLU A 776 4.58 -13.84 14.67
C GLU A 776 5.14 -13.19 13.40
N TRP A 777 5.43 -14.03 12.41
CA TRP A 777 5.94 -13.62 11.11
C TRP A 777 5.07 -14.22 10.00
N THR A 778 4.93 -13.46 8.92
CA THR A 778 4.29 -13.90 7.69
C THR A 778 5.35 -14.31 6.68
N ASP A 779 5.09 -15.42 5.98
CA ASP A 779 6.03 -15.98 5.03
C ASP A 779 6.04 -15.19 3.71
N GLY A 780 7.24 -15.01 3.15
CA GLY A 780 7.48 -14.48 1.81
C GLY A 780 7.72 -15.58 0.78
N SER A 781 7.26 -15.36 -0.45
CA SER A 781 7.50 -16.25 -1.59
C SER A 781 8.10 -15.46 -2.75
N PHE A 782 9.21 -15.97 -3.28
CA PHE A 782 10.03 -15.27 -4.26
C PHE A 782 10.31 -16.18 -5.45
N LYS A 783 9.73 -15.86 -6.60
CA LYS A 783 9.89 -16.61 -7.84
C LYS A 783 10.40 -15.71 -8.95
N ALA A 784 11.40 -16.20 -9.67
CA ALA A 784 11.88 -15.64 -10.93
C ALA A 784 12.23 -16.78 -11.91
N ALA A 785 12.39 -16.46 -13.19
CA ALA A 785 12.90 -17.45 -14.14
C ALA A 785 14.36 -17.81 -13.80
N ARG A 786 15.16 -16.80 -13.43
CA ARG A 786 16.54 -16.96 -12.98
C ARG A 786 16.99 -15.84 -12.06
N PHE A 787 17.99 -16.13 -11.24
CA PHE A 787 18.79 -15.18 -10.47
C PHE A 787 20.22 -15.20 -11.00
N THR A 788 20.79 -14.04 -11.27
CA THR A 788 22.16 -13.88 -11.75
C THR A 788 22.91 -12.94 -10.81
N LEU A 789 24.01 -13.41 -10.23
CA LEU A 789 24.87 -12.63 -9.31
C LEU A 789 26.24 -12.37 -9.96
N ARG A 790 26.68 -11.11 -9.91
CA ARG A 790 27.99 -10.65 -10.43
C ARG A 790 28.63 -9.64 -9.50
N ASN A 791 29.92 -9.38 -9.69
CA ASN A 791 30.68 -8.33 -9.01
C ASN A 791 30.60 -8.41 -7.47
N HIS A 792 30.94 -9.56 -6.88
CA HIS A 792 30.92 -9.79 -5.42
C HIS A 792 29.52 -9.60 -4.79
N ALA A 793 28.46 -9.78 -5.58
CA ALA A 793 27.09 -9.70 -5.10
C ALA A 793 26.79 -10.79 -4.07
N ARG A 794 25.80 -10.54 -3.20
CA ARG A 794 25.27 -11.55 -2.28
C ARG A 794 23.75 -11.65 -2.36
N LEU A 795 23.23 -12.87 -2.46
CA LEU A 795 21.81 -13.18 -2.30
C LEU A 795 21.60 -13.95 -0.99
N THR A 796 20.70 -13.48 -0.13
CA THR A 796 20.38 -14.11 1.15
C THR A 796 18.88 -14.38 1.28
N ALA A 797 18.50 -15.62 1.55
CA ALA A 797 17.16 -15.98 2.00
C ALA A 797 17.14 -16.01 3.54
N GLY A 798 16.46 -15.02 4.13
CA GLY A 798 16.30 -14.85 5.57
C GLY A 798 15.25 -15.77 6.19
N ARG A 799 14.81 -15.41 7.40
CA ARG A 799 13.74 -16.13 8.10
C ARG A 799 12.41 -15.95 7.38
N ASN A 800 11.52 -16.94 7.50
CA ASN A 800 10.18 -16.90 6.92
C ASN A 800 10.18 -16.67 5.39
N THR A 801 11.26 -17.03 4.71
CA THR A 801 11.25 -17.22 3.26
C THR A 801 10.74 -18.63 2.99
N ALA A 802 9.45 -18.76 2.67
CA ALA A 802 8.84 -20.07 2.40
C ALA A 802 9.36 -20.67 1.10
N HIS A 803 9.43 -19.86 0.04
CA HIS A 803 9.83 -20.29 -1.30
C HIS A 803 10.84 -19.34 -1.93
N LEU A 804 11.89 -19.90 -2.54
CA LEU A 804 12.78 -19.24 -3.47
C LEU A 804 12.91 -20.10 -4.73
N ASP A 805 12.16 -19.74 -5.77
CA ASP A 805 12.03 -20.53 -6.99
C ASP A 805 12.72 -19.82 -8.17
N GLY A 806 13.59 -20.53 -8.88
CA GLY A 806 14.33 -20.05 -10.04
C GLY A 806 15.77 -20.55 -10.08
N ASP A 807 16.34 -20.69 -11.27
CA ASP A 807 17.73 -21.10 -11.42
C ASP A 807 18.67 -19.99 -10.93
N ILE A 808 19.72 -20.33 -10.18
CA ILE A 808 20.65 -19.35 -9.61
C ILE A 808 22.03 -19.52 -10.25
N THR A 809 22.58 -18.44 -10.83
CA THR A 809 23.93 -18.42 -11.39
C THR A 809 24.77 -17.36 -10.70
N ALA A 810 25.94 -17.73 -10.17
CA ALA A 810 26.88 -16.81 -9.52
C ALA A 810 28.25 -16.79 -10.22
N TYR A 811 28.82 -15.58 -10.28
CA TYR A 811 30.14 -15.25 -10.83
C TYR A 811 30.93 -14.36 -9.86
N ASP A 812 32.19 -14.08 -10.18
CA ASP A 812 33.00 -13.02 -9.58
C ASP A 812 32.99 -12.98 -8.04
N LEU A 813 33.35 -14.08 -7.37
CA LEU A 813 33.38 -14.16 -5.90
C LEU A 813 32.02 -13.88 -5.22
N SER A 814 30.91 -13.97 -5.96
CA SER A 814 29.57 -13.75 -5.40
C SER A 814 29.16 -14.86 -4.44
N GLY A 815 28.35 -14.52 -3.44
CA GLY A 815 27.89 -15.43 -2.39
C GLY A 815 26.38 -15.68 -2.43
N ILE A 816 25.96 -16.91 -2.11
CA ILE A 816 24.56 -17.32 -1.99
C ILE A 816 24.34 -17.94 -0.61
N ASP A 817 23.42 -17.38 0.17
CA ASP A 817 23.03 -17.85 1.50
C ASP A 817 21.55 -18.25 1.49
N LEU A 818 21.23 -19.55 1.49
CA LEU A 818 19.84 -20.02 1.39
C LEU A 818 19.34 -20.64 2.70
N GLY A 819 18.35 -20.01 3.31
CA GLY A 819 17.75 -20.44 4.57
C GLY A 819 18.47 -19.84 5.79
N PHE A 820 17.72 -19.69 6.87
CA PHE A 820 18.23 -19.06 8.09
C PHE A 820 19.28 -19.91 8.80
N ILE A 821 20.38 -19.27 9.22
CA ILE A 821 21.50 -19.87 9.96
C ILE A 821 21.71 -19.08 11.24
N GLN A 822 21.59 -19.77 12.38
CA GLN A 822 21.78 -19.18 13.71
C GLN A 822 23.16 -18.50 13.82
N GLY A 823 23.16 -17.23 14.25
CA GLY A 823 24.38 -16.46 14.46
C GLY A 823 25.13 -16.04 13.19
N LYS A 824 24.53 -16.22 12.00
CA LYS A 824 25.15 -15.84 10.72
C LYS A 824 24.20 -15.07 9.80
N THR A 825 22.95 -15.51 9.67
CA THR A 825 21.98 -14.84 8.79
C THR A 825 21.48 -13.55 9.44
N PRO A 826 21.45 -12.41 8.74
CA PRO A 826 20.84 -11.19 9.26
C PRO A 826 19.32 -11.34 9.35
N GLU A 827 18.73 -10.83 10.44
CA GLU A 827 17.28 -10.67 10.56
C GLU A 827 16.92 -9.23 10.21
N CYS A 828 16.32 -9.04 9.04
CA CYS A 828 15.94 -7.73 8.53
C CYS A 828 14.43 -7.61 8.35
N TYR A 829 13.87 -6.47 8.74
CA TYR A 829 12.49 -6.11 8.45
C TYR A 829 12.35 -4.60 8.31
N ARG A 830 11.25 -4.17 7.69
CA ARG A 830 10.86 -2.76 7.66
C ARG A 830 9.77 -2.50 8.69
N SER A 831 9.98 -1.50 9.53
CA SER A 831 8.99 -1.03 10.49
C SER A 831 7.74 -0.54 9.77
N TYR A 832 6.56 -1.00 10.17
CA TYR A 832 5.30 -0.44 9.67
C TYR A 832 5.04 0.94 10.27
N HIS A 833 5.59 1.22 11.46
CA HIS A 833 5.38 2.50 12.14
C HIS A 833 6.27 3.62 11.61
N SER A 834 7.58 3.42 11.45
CA SER A 834 8.52 4.47 11.03
C SER A 834 8.87 4.41 9.54
N GLY A 835 8.62 3.29 8.87
CA GLY A 835 9.09 3.04 7.50
C GLY A 835 10.60 2.74 7.39
N SER A 836 11.33 2.70 8.51
CA SER A 836 12.77 2.40 8.51
C SER A 836 13.05 0.91 8.45
N THR A 837 14.17 0.56 7.80
CA THR A 837 14.68 -0.82 7.76
C THR A 837 15.53 -1.09 8.99
N HIS A 838 15.22 -2.17 9.70
CA HIS A 838 16.00 -2.68 10.83
C HIS A 838 16.65 -3.99 10.42
N CYS A 839 17.93 -4.14 10.70
CA CYS A 839 18.70 -5.35 10.46
C CYS A 839 19.52 -5.69 11.70
N THR A 840 19.28 -6.85 12.28
CA THR A 840 20.14 -7.43 13.32
C THR A 840 21.16 -8.33 12.62
N PRO A 841 22.44 -7.95 12.53
CA PRO A 841 23.45 -8.82 11.97
C PRO A 841 23.64 -10.05 12.87
N ASN A 842 23.92 -11.22 12.28
CA ASN A 842 24.18 -12.47 13.02
C ASN A 842 23.07 -12.83 14.02
N ALA A 843 21.81 -12.79 13.57
CA ALA A 843 20.66 -12.98 14.45
C ALA A 843 20.61 -14.39 15.06
N VAL A 844 20.16 -14.47 16.31
CA VAL A 844 19.94 -15.73 17.03
C VAL A 844 18.50 -15.79 17.51
N LEU A 845 17.73 -16.74 16.97
CA LEU A 845 16.36 -17.00 17.38
C LEU A 845 16.31 -17.92 18.59
N LYS A 846 15.31 -17.75 19.46
CA LYS A 846 15.01 -18.69 20.55
C LYS A 846 14.82 -20.09 19.98
N ALA A 847 15.23 -21.10 20.75
CA ALA A 847 15.25 -22.49 20.30
C ALA A 847 13.87 -22.98 19.82
N GLU A 848 12.79 -22.61 20.50
CA GLU A 848 11.41 -22.93 20.10
C GLU A 848 11.00 -22.29 18.77
N ASN A 849 11.31 -21.02 18.57
CA ASN A 849 11.00 -20.28 17.35
C ASN A 849 11.85 -20.77 16.18
N TYR A 850 13.13 -21.05 16.42
CA TYR A 850 14.00 -21.66 15.41
C TYR A 850 13.49 -23.04 14.99
N ARG A 851 13.03 -23.89 15.92
CA ARG A 851 12.43 -25.19 15.57
C ARG A 851 11.15 -25.02 14.74
N ALA A 852 10.29 -24.07 15.12
CA ALA A 852 9.05 -23.76 14.43
C ALA A 852 9.24 -23.08 13.07
N LEU A 853 10.38 -22.42 12.84
CA LEU A 853 10.72 -21.77 11.58
C LEU A 853 10.69 -22.80 10.43
N PRO A 854 9.84 -22.66 9.40
CA PRO A 854 9.84 -23.59 8.28
C PRO A 854 11.16 -23.51 7.52
N ALA A 855 11.60 -24.65 6.97
CA ALA A 855 12.76 -24.67 6.08
C ALA A 855 12.41 -24.03 4.74
N THR A 856 13.25 -23.10 4.28
CA THR A 856 13.07 -22.46 2.97
C THR A 856 13.10 -23.49 1.86
N GLN A 857 12.03 -23.55 1.07
CA GLN A 857 11.96 -24.42 -0.10
C GLN A 857 12.62 -23.72 -1.28
N VAL A 858 13.71 -24.28 -1.80
CA VAL A 858 14.43 -23.73 -2.96
C VAL A 858 14.23 -24.68 -4.13
N ARG A 859 13.70 -24.19 -5.24
CA ARG A 859 13.49 -24.98 -6.46
C ARG A 859 14.19 -24.33 -7.65
N GLY A 860 15.20 -25.01 -8.17
CA GLY A 860 15.98 -24.51 -9.29
C GLY A 860 17.40 -25.07 -9.28
N ASP A 861 18.05 -25.04 -10.43
CA ASP A 861 19.44 -25.46 -10.56
C ASP A 861 20.38 -24.32 -10.12
N ILE A 862 21.51 -24.66 -9.48
CA ILE A 862 22.53 -23.70 -9.04
C ILE A 862 23.81 -23.89 -9.86
N THR A 863 24.32 -22.80 -10.43
CA THR A 863 25.61 -22.77 -11.13
C THR A 863 26.56 -21.80 -10.43
N LEU A 864 27.77 -22.29 -10.07
CA LEU A 864 28.80 -21.50 -9.39
C LEU A 864 30.07 -21.41 -10.24
N ASN A 865 30.55 -20.20 -10.48
CA ASN A 865 31.77 -19.90 -11.22
C ASN A 865 32.72 -19.03 -10.38
N ASP A 866 33.96 -18.83 -10.82
CA ASP A 866 34.86 -17.76 -10.34
C ASP A 866 34.98 -17.60 -8.82
N ARG A 867 35.20 -18.71 -8.12
CA ARG A 867 35.32 -18.77 -6.64
C ARG A 867 34.07 -18.29 -5.88
N SER A 868 32.89 -18.33 -6.51
CA SER A 868 31.62 -18.12 -5.83
C SER A 868 31.32 -19.22 -4.81
N GLU A 869 30.50 -18.86 -3.82
CA GLU A 869 30.18 -19.71 -2.68
C GLU A 869 28.67 -19.88 -2.51
N LEU A 870 28.25 -21.10 -2.14
CA LEU A 870 26.90 -21.42 -1.70
C LEU A 870 26.92 -21.92 -0.26
N ARG A 871 26.07 -21.35 0.59
CA ARG A 871 25.80 -21.83 1.95
C ARG A 871 24.31 -22.15 2.11
N LEU A 872 24.01 -23.39 2.45
CA LEU A 872 22.66 -23.84 2.83
C LEU A 872 22.53 -23.84 4.35
N GLY A 873 21.46 -23.20 4.84
CA GLY A 873 21.05 -23.17 6.24
C GLY A 873 19.84 -24.04 6.50
N LYS A 874 18.85 -23.53 7.24
CA LYS A 874 17.54 -24.20 7.38
C LYS A 874 16.74 -24.09 6.08
N ALA A 875 17.11 -24.91 5.09
CA ALA A 875 16.55 -24.91 3.74
C ALA A 875 16.52 -26.32 3.15
N HIS A 876 15.62 -26.50 2.18
CA HIS A 876 15.58 -27.66 1.30
C HIS A 876 15.78 -27.22 -0.15
N LEU A 877 16.96 -27.52 -0.70
CA LEU A 877 17.25 -27.36 -2.12
C LEU A 877 16.75 -28.57 -2.91
N TYR A 878 15.86 -28.34 -3.87
CA TYR A 878 15.46 -29.28 -4.91
C TYR A 878 16.00 -28.80 -6.25
N GLY A 879 17.08 -29.42 -6.71
CA GLY A 879 17.83 -28.95 -7.87
C GLY A 879 19.19 -29.60 -8.00
N SER A 880 19.88 -29.34 -9.11
CA SER A 880 21.27 -29.75 -9.31
C SER A 880 22.23 -28.62 -9.02
N ILE A 881 23.47 -28.97 -8.70
CA ILE A 881 24.56 -28.02 -8.54
C ILE A 881 25.61 -28.30 -9.62
N ARG A 882 26.00 -27.25 -10.35
CA ARG A 882 27.09 -27.24 -11.33
C ARG A 882 28.12 -26.22 -10.91
N ALA A 883 29.15 -26.67 -10.23
CA ALA A 883 30.17 -25.79 -9.65
C ALA A 883 31.56 -26.04 -10.24
N GLY A 884 32.29 -24.96 -10.54
CA GLY A 884 33.69 -25.01 -10.92
C GLY A 884 34.61 -25.51 -9.78
N LYS A 885 35.81 -26.00 -10.11
CA LYS A 885 36.73 -26.62 -9.13
C LYS A 885 37.10 -25.71 -7.94
N ASP A 886 37.16 -24.40 -8.15
CA ASP A 886 37.63 -23.42 -7.16
C ASP A 886 36.47 -22.77 -6.36
N THR A 887 35.26 -23.33 -6.47
CA THR A 887 34.05 -22.87 -5.76
C THR A 887 33.84 -23.66 -4.47
N ALA A 888 32.99 -23.15 -3.56
CA ALA A 888 32.67 -23.83 -2.31
C ALA A 888 31.16 -23.97 -2.10
N VAL A 889 30.75 -25.15 -1.63
CA VAL A 889 29.40 -25.45 -1.15
C VAL A 889 29.49 -25.87 0.32
N ARG A 890 28.76 -25.18 1.19
CA ARG A 890 28.66 -25.49 2.61
C ARG A 890 27.21 -25.78 2.99
N MET A 891 26.98 -26.85 3.73
CA MET A 891 25.65 -27.22 4.23
C MET A 891 25.68 -27.33 5.75
N GLU A 892 24.88 -26.53 6.44
CA GLU A 892 24.70 -26.56 7.89
C GLU A 892 23.71 -27.67 8.32
N ALA A 893 23.54 -27.91 9.63
CA ALA A 893 22.84 -29.09 10.16
C ALA A 893 21.40 -29.28 9.67
N ASP A 894 20.62 -28.21 9.53
CA ASP A 894 19.23 -28.28 9.07
C ASP A 894 19.08 -28.17 7.54
N SER A 895 20.17 -28.36 6.80
CA SER A 895 20.17 -28.32 5.34
C SER A 895 19.77 -29.65 4.72
N ASN A 896 18.87 -29.59 3.75
CA ASN A 896 18.51 -30.70 2.89
C ASN A 896 18.79 -30.36 1.42
N TRP A 897 19.39 -31.28 0.68
CA TRP A 897 19.55 -31.17 -0.76
C TRP A 897 19.02 -32.44 -1.44
N THR A 898 18.12 -32.29 -2.41
CA THR A 898 17.64 -33.36 -3.29
C THR A 898 18.06 -33.07 -4.72
N LEU A 899 18.90 -33.94 -5.28
CA LEU A 899 19.43 -33.80 -6.63
C LEU A 899 18.33 -34.07 -7.65
N SER A 900 17.95 -33.06 -8.43
CA SER A 900 17.04 -33.23 -9.58
C SER A 900 17.68 -34.01 -10.73
N GLN A 901 19.00 -33.90 -10.86
CA GLN A 901 19.86 -34.57 -11.85
C GLN A 901 21.29 -34.71 -11.29
N SER A 902 22.16 -35.44 -12.00
CA SER A 902 23.59 -35.53 -11.64
C SER A 902 24.23 -34.15 -11.44
N SER A 903 25.06 -34.03 -10.42
CA SER A 903 25.61 -32.76 -9.93
C SER A 903 27.12 -32.85 -9.73
N HIS A 904 27.80 -31.71 -9.84
CA HIS A 904 29.22 -31.59 -9.49
C HIS A 904 29.50 -30.33 -8.67
N THR A 905 30.34 -30.47 -7.64
CA THR A 905 30.73 -29.37 -6.75
C THR A 905 32.24 -29.12 -6.82
N GLY A 906 32.69 -27.93 -6.39
CA GLY A 906 34.08 -27.67 -6.02
C GLY A 906 34.39 -28.31 -4.67
N ALA A 907 34.75 -27.51 -3.66
CA ALA A 907 34.77 -27.96 -2.28
C ALA A 907 33.34 -28.17 -1.74
N LEU A 908 33.12 -29.22 -0.95
CA LEU A 908 31.86 -29.53 -0.29
C LEU A 908 32.11 -29.76 1.22
N THR A 909 31.50 -28.94 2.06
CA THR A 909 31.59 -29.06 3.53
C THR A 909 30.21 -29.36 4.11
N LEU A 910 30.11 -30.40 4.93
CA LEU A 910 28.89 -30.84 5.58
C LEU A 910 29.00 -30.70 7.11
N ASP A 911 28.00 -30.12 7.75
CA ASP A 911 27.90 -30.00 9.21
C ASP A 911 26.56 -30.56 9.68
N GLY A 912 26.37 -31.88 9.62
CA GLY A 912 25.12 -32.56 9.98
C GLY A 912 24.05 -32.59 8.89
N ALA A 913 24.36 -32.06 7.71
CA ALA A 913 23.45 -31.93 6.59
C ALA A 913 23.05 -33.27 5.93
N GLN A 914 21.96 -33.24 5.15
CA GLN A 914 21.46 -34.39 4.40
C GLN A 914 21.42 -34.12 2.88
N ILE A 915 22.00 -35.04 2.11
CA ILE A 915 21.96 -35.07 0.65
C ILE A 915 21.19 -36.31 0.19
N THR A 916 20.18 -36.11 -0.64
CA THR A 916 19.39 -37.16 -1.29
C THR A 916 19.73 -37.15 -2.77
N LEU A 917 20.38 -38.21 -3.24
CA LEU A 917 20.88 -38.28 -4.61
C LEU A 917 19.74 -38.38 -5.64
N ASN A 918 18.52 -38.71 -5.24
CA ASN A 918 17.43 -38.90 -6.19
C ASN A 918 16.06 -38.52 -5.62
N PRO A 919 15.21 -37.75 -6.34
CA PRO A 919 13.86 -37.41 -5.90
C PRO A 919 12.98 -38.65 -5.67
N ASP A 920 13.22 -39.73 -6.42
CA ASP A 920 12.50 -41.00 -6.30
C ASP A 920 12.67 -41.67 -4.91
N PHE A 921 13.67 -41.24 -4.11
CA PHE A 921 13.88 -41.74 -2.76
C PHE A 921 12.68 -41.51 -1.84
N ALA A 922 11.99 -40.37 -1.95
CA ALA A 922 10.88 -40.02 -1.07
C ALA A 922 9.66 -40.92 -1.31
N ASN A 923 9.28 -41.09 -2.58
CA ASN A 923 8.03 -41.77 -2.96
C ASN A 923 8.21 -43.26 -3.27
N ASN A 924 9.44 -43.78 -3.21
CA ASN A 924 9.75 -45.14 -3.63
C ASN A 924 9.30 -45.43 -5.08
N THR A 925 9.31 -44.40 -5.92
CA THR A 925 9.00 -44.49 -7.34
C THR A 925 10.25 -44.99 -8.06
N HIS A 926 10.16 -46.08 -8.81
CA HIS A 926 11.35 -46.77 -9.35
C HIS A 926 11.46 -46.59 -10.85
N ASN A 927 11.86 -45.38 -11.29
CA ASN A 927 11.95 -45.05 -12.72
C ASN A 927 13.27 -45.48 -13.39
N ASN A 928 14.11 -46.28 -12.72
CA ASN A 928 15.46 -46.68 -13.16
C ASN A 928 16.37 -45.52 -13.60
N ARG A 929 16.14 -44.32 -13.06
CA ARG A 929 17.02 -43.16 -13.25
C ARG A 929 17.89 -43.01 -12.01
N PHE A 930 19.20 -42.88 -12.20
CA PHE A 930 20.16 -42.64 -11.13
C PHE A 930 20.91 -41.34 -11.41
N ASN A 931 21.19 -40.59 -10.35
CA ASN A 931 22.03 -39.40 -10.42
C ASN A 931 23.34 -39.67 -9.69
N THR A 932 24.39 -38.98 -10.12
CA THR A 932 25.74 -39.04 -9.52
C THR A 932 26.08 -37.70 -8.90
N LEU A 933 26.75 -37.72 -7.73
CA LEU A 933 27.38 -36.53 -7.17
C LEU A 933 28.91 -36.64 -7.30
N THR A 934 29.51 -35.69 -8.01
CA THR A 934 30.98 -35.60 -8.14
C THR A 934 31.52 -34.41 -7.37
N VAL A 935 32.40 -34.65 -6.39
CA VAL A 935 33.10 -33.58 -5.66
C VAL A 935 34.49 -33.42 -6.28
N ASN A 936 34.73 -32.30 -6.96
CA ASN A 936 36.00 -32.04 -7.65
C ASN A 936 37.09 -31.48 -6.71
N GLY A 937 36.69 -30.86 -5.60
CA GLY A 937 37.57 -30.34 -4.54
C GLY A 937 37.57 -31.22 -3.30
N THR A 938 37.72 -30.61 -2.12
CA THR A 938 37.70 -31.31 -0.83
C THR A 938 36.27 -31.62 -0.38
N LEU A 939 36.02 -32.86 0.06
CA LEU A 939 34.85 -33.20 0.87
C LEU A 939 35.26 -33.19 2.35
N ASP A 940 34.64 -32.37 3.19
CA ASP A 940 34.98 -32.25 4.62
C ASP A 940 33.75 -32.24 5.53
N GLY A 941 33.93 -32.63 6.80
CA GLY A 941 32.90 -32.61 7.83
C GLY A 941 32.07 -33.90 7.92
N PHE A 942 30.81 -33.79 8.37
CA PHE A 942 29.93 -34.93 8.59
C PHE A 942 28.52 -34.70 8.03
N GLY A 943 27.89 -35.74 7.48
CA GLY A 943 26.55 -35.64 6.92
C GLY A 943 25.99 -36.99 6.46
N THR A 944 24.76 -36.97 5.94
CA THR A 944 24.03 -38.18 5.51
C THR A 944 23.74 -38.16 4.02
N PHE A 945 24.08 -39.25 3.32
CA PHE A 945 23.72 -39.49 1.93
C PHE A 945 22.60 -40.53 1.82
N ARG A 946 21.51 -40.18 1.12
CA ARG A 946 20.39 -41.06 0.79
C ARG A 946 20.44 -41.40 -0.69
N PHE A 947 20.43 -42.68 -1.01
CA PHE A 947 20.59 -43.17 -2.37
C PHE A 947 19.69 -44.37 -2.66
N LEU A 948 19.42 -44.58 -3.94
CA LEU A 948 18.72 -45.75 -4.46
C LEU A 948 19.75 -46.72 -5.02
N THR A 949 19.55 -48.01 -4.81
CA THR A 949 20.38 -49.06 -5.41
C THR A 949 19.52 -50.05 -6.21
N GLY A 950 20.01 -50.46 -7.37
CA GLY A 950 19.50 -51.59 -8.13
C GLY A 950 20.56 -52.69 -8.17
N ILE A 951 20.51 -53.65 -7.25
CA ILE A 951 21.40 -54.81 -7.29
C ILE A 951 20.80 -55.84 -8.24
N VAL A 952 21.40 -56.00 -9.43
CA VAL A 952 21.11 -57.15 -10.29
C VAL A 952 21.77 -58.37 -9.64
N ARG A 953 20.99 -59.23 -8.98
CA ARG A 953 21.48 -60.54 -8.55
C ARG A 953 21.81 -61.35 -9.81
N LYS A 954 23.05 -61.84 -9.94
CA LYS A 954 23.34 -62.94 -10.87
C LYS A 954 22.48 -64.14 -10.42
N GLN A 955 21.61 -64.61 -11.31
CA GLN A 955 20.61 -65.70 -11.20
C GLN A 955 19.17 -65.27 -10.88
N ASN A 956 18.35 -65.26 -11.94
CA ASN A 956 16.90 -65.57 -12.03
C ASN A 956 15.94 -65.13 -10.89
N ALA A 957 16.21 -64.02 -10.22
CA ALA A 957 15.23 -63.35 -9.37
C ALA A 957 14.91 -61.95 -9.94
N PRO A 958 13.65 -61.47 -9.84
CA PRO A 958 13.32 -60.10 -10.23
C PRO A 958 14.20 -59.11 -9.44
N PRO A 959 14.58 -57.96 -10.03
CA PRO A 959 15.44 -56.98 -9.37
C PRO A 959 14.82 -56.55 -8.03
N SER A 960 15.51 -56.82 -6.92
CA SER A 960 15.17 -56.28 -5.61
C SER A 960 15.83 -54.92 -5.47
N ASN A 961 15.03 -53.85 -5.48
CA ASN A 961 15.49 -52.47 -5.34
C ASN A 961 15.56 -52.11 -3.85
N TRP A 962 16.71 -51.60 -3.38
CA TRP A 962 16.94 -51.28 -1.97
C TRP A 962 17.23 -49.78 -1.78
N LYS A 963 16.68 -49.17 -0.72
CA LYS A 963 17.09 -47.85 -0.24
C LYS A 963 18.33 -47.98 0.62
N GLY A 964 19.31 -47.12 0.38
CA GLY A 964 20.52 -47.01 1.20
C GLY A 964 20.58 -45.65 1.90
N THR A 965 21.08 -45.66 3.13
CA THR A 965 21.49 -44.44 3.85
C THR A 965 22.92 -44.66 4.34
N ALA A 966 23.82 -43.73 4.01
CA ALA A 966 25.20 -43.77 4.48
C ALA A 966 25.54 -42.48 5.24
N ALA A 967 26.14 -42.63 6.42
CA ALA A 967 26.77 -41.52 7.13
C ALA A 967 28.21 -41.38 6.60
N ALA A 968 28.60 -40.17 6.22
CA ALA A 968 29.96 -39.85 5.83
C ALA A 968 30.61 -39.01 6.93
N HIS A 969 31.80 -39.42 7.36
CA HIS A 969 32.68 -38.65 8.23
C HIS A 969 34.01 -38.46 7.49
N SER A 970 34.29 -37.23 7.06
CA SER A 970 35.56 -36.84 6.48
C SER A 970 36.28 -35.91 7.46
N LYS A 971 37.53 -36.22 7.79
CA LYS A 971 38.39 -35.33 8.58
C LYS A 971 39.67 -35.10 7.79
N SER A 972 39.75 -33.98 7.08
CA SER A 972 40.97 -33.59 6.38
C SER A 972 42.04 -33.13 7.39
N THR A 973 42.86 -34.04 7.91
CA THR A 973 44.09 -33.68 8.63
C THR A 973 45.23 -33.51 7.64
N SER A 974 45.46 -32.31 7.13
CA SER A 974 46.73 -31.97 6.46
C SER A 974 47.55 -31.01 7.33
N LYS A 975 48.42 -31.56 8.17
CA LYS A 975 49.59 -30.85 8.72
C LYS A 975 50.85 -31.59 8.27
N THR A 976 51.24 -31.38 7.01
CA THR A 976 52.62 -31.31 6.50
C THR A 976 52.61 -31.20 4.97
N PRO A 977 53.48 -30.40 4.34
CA PRO A 977 53.58 -30.33 2.89
C PRO A 977 54.49 -31.46 2.40
N ASP A 978 53.92 -32.58 1.98
CA ASP A 978 54.69 -33.58 1.24
C ASP A 978 54.56 -33.33 -0.27
N LYS A 979 55.69 -32.94 -0.87
CA LYS A 979 55.84 -32.74 -2.32
C LYS A 979 55.87 -34.13 -2.95
N ASN A 980 54.72 -34.68 -3.39
CA ASN A 980 54.57 -35.59 -4.55
C ASN A 980 53.24 -36.36 -4.59
N LEU A 981 52.09 -35.67 -4.67
CA LEU A 981 50.82 -36.30 -5.06
C LEU A 981 50.09 -35.46 -6.11
N LYS A 982 50.33 -35.78 -7.39
CA LYS A 982 49.46 -35.38 -8.50
C LYS A 982 48.24 -36.29 -8.52
N GLN A 983 47.22 -35.99 -7.72
CA GLN A 983 45.79 -36.21 -8.01
C GLN A 983 44.96 -35.78 -6.79
N PRO A 984 44.00 -34.85 -6.91
CA PRO A 984 43.08 -34.55 -5.82
C PRO A 984 42.13 -35.73 -5.61
N ASN A 985 41.88 -36.09 -4.35
CA ASN A 985 40.93 -37.11 -3.90
C ASN A 985 39.54 -36.87 -4.51
N ARG A 986 39.22 -37.52 -5.63
CA ARG A 986 37.86 -37.51 -6.21
C ARG A 986 37.01 -38.56 -5.52
N LEU A 987 35.92 -38.14 -4.90
CA LEU A 987 34.87 -39.05 -4.44
C LEU A 987 33.74 -39.09 -5.48
N HIS A 988 33.41 -40.28 -5.96
CA HIS A 988 32.25 -40.54 -6.81
C HIS A 988 31.22 -41.33 -5.99
N LEU A 989 30.04 -40.73 -5.77
CA LEU A 989 28.90 -41.33 -5.07
C LEU A 989 27.74 -41.57 -6.03
#